data_AF-A0A937H9N4-F1
#
_entry.id   AF-A0A937H9N4-F1
#
_cell.length_a   1.000
_cell.length_b   1.000
_cell.length_c   1.000
_cell.angle_alpha   90.00
_cell.angle_beta   90.00
_cell.angle_gamma   90.00
#
_symmetry.space_group_name_H-M   'P 1'
#
loop_
_entity.id
_entity.type
_entity.pdbx_description
1 polymer ?
#
loop_
_entity_poly.entity_id
_entity_poly.type
_entity_poly.pdbx_seq_one_letter_code
_entity_poly.pdbx_strand_id
1 'polypeptide(L)'
;MFRYLLISFIIFFNLNYSQDYYKIDLTLDLLNNNLIVKQNIKFLNNSNFAVSELTLLDWNSSFSDFNSPLSKQLYSEFDSSLLKPNKSPNVPTVIQSLKLNNKTTDYRRAKDQVDIIVLENIGLIKPGEVINIQIDYVINFPDYKILDYGNDRNEKFVINDYFITIPTYFKNRFSNKGFNDKLNRLNTFEITINNLEDYEIISNADNYVKTNKYSYFFNNKRNIKFIISKKSLFKEFDFIDLKIFSENHDIINFKNSISNRINSFINESFDNPLKKYVFTNKAINENKLYPYSEIPDFIKIFDSNFIDEINLVKLLIKENLKNKLSDLRTNYWLYSGLEIYFLNKYIDIFYADKKMIGNYSRFPFFKKHNFSNYSFNDQFSLINKFVFSRDLNQKISSYPENLTRINYRLNNPYSSFNNLKYLENFIGTKSFKLSINELFNNSNDNISNIFQKHSEQNLEWFFNDLMNDDKNLDYKIIKENNNFSIVSNNNYTYPVVLRTTFSNNKSENKYISFVNKYNLRIEQNNISKIEINPPGNLIEKNYKNNIIYVDGKKPKTIFRFFTDFEKEYENQIYYRPLFSYNLYNGFSPGITLTNKSPFRKTFTYFLNPQYSFKTKKPIGSINIELRDVISKTKILNYNLNLSKFNYNYDLYYTRFSPTLSYIIKDKNLKSNKRLFFQLKNISINKQLEFNENEKYSITSLSILKSNINADKSRSLLFNSQLGNSFLKTSLTYSFRKYFKPFRQYNFRLFIGKFVRNNSKNNTYDFSTSSISDYTYSSNLLGRSENEGFFAQQYFKNDAGFKSKINPSFSNDYVVSLNSGITIWKWFEGYLDYGIFKNKGEKLKTGYDTGLKLNIIENYLELYFPILNSENYILNSNNYSKNIRFTIVLDPENLTNLFTRRWF
;
A
#
# COMPACT_ATOMS: atom_id res chain seq x y z
N MET A 1 43.51 40.18 5.63
CA MET A 1 42.52 41.12 5.03
C MET A 1 42.03 40.65 3.66
N PHE A 2 42.92 40.36 2.71
CA PHE A 2 42.57 39.93 1.35
C PHE A 2 41.70 38.66 1.27
N ARG A 3 41.96 37.66 2.11
CA ARG A 3 41.14 36.42 2.19
C ARG A 3 39.72 36.67 2.71
N TYR A 4 39.55 37.62 3.63
CA TYR A 4 38.23 38.03 4.15
C TYR A 4 37.47 38.89 3.14
N LEU A 5 38.17 39.75 2.38
CA LEU A 5 37.60 40.49 1.25
C LEU A 5 37.16 39.54 0.12
N LEU A 6 37.95 38.51 -0.20
CA LEU A 6 37.61 37.53 -1.23
C LEU A 6 36.39 36.68 -0.82
N ILE A 7 36.31 36.26 0.46
CA ILE A 7 35.14 35.58 1.01
C ILE A 7 33.93 36.50 1.00
N SER A 8 34.07 37.77 1.39
CA SER A 8 33.01 38.77 1.32
C SER A 8 32.53 39.00 -0.12
N PHE A 9 33.45 39.05 -1.10
CA PHE A 9 33.14 39.27 -2.52
C PHE A 9 32.44 38.05 -3.14
N ILE A 10 32.87 36.84 -2.78
CA ILE A 10 32.22 35.58 -3.15
C ILE A 10 30.82 35.48 -2.53
N ILE A 11 30.63 35.93 -1.28
CA ILE A 11 29.31 35.98 -0.64
C ILE A 11 28.41 37.00 -1.35
N PHE A 12 28.94 38.18 -1.71
CA PHE A 12 28.17 39.25 -2.36
C PHE A 12 27.66 38.86 -3.75
N PHE A 13 28.50 38.24 -4.59
CA PHE A 13 28.09 37.79 -5.93
C PHE A 13 27.13 36.59 -5.90
N ASN A 14 27.19 35.76 -4.85
CA ASN A 14 26.34 34.59 -4.68
C ASN A 14 24.96 34.90 -4.07
N LEU A 15 24.80 36.04 -3.40
CA LEU A 15 23.51 36.49 -2.82
C LEU A 15 22.50 36.90 -3.90
N ASN A 16 22.95 37.29 -5.11
CA ASN A 16 22.10 37.76 -6.20
C ASN A 16 21.20 36.69 -6.85
N TYR A 17 21.35 35.41 -6.49
CA TYR A 17 20.52 34.31 -7.01
C TYR A 17 19.58 33.68 -5.97
N SER A 18 19.66 34.07 -4.69
CA SER A 18 18.83 33.51 -3.62
C SER A 18 17.56 34.33 -3.41
N GLN A 19 16.45 33.65 -3.11
CA GLN A 19 15.15 34.28 -2.94
C GLN A 19 14.89 34.75 -1.51
N ASP A 20 15.26 33.94 -0.51
CA ASP A 20 15.14 34.28 0.92
C ASP A 20 16.43 33.91 1.66
N TYR A 21 16.72 34.63 2.75
CA TYR A 21 17.91 34.39 3.60
C TYR A 21 17.50 34.01 5.02
N TYR A 22 18.11 32.95 5.53
CA TYR A 22 17.82 32.34 6.83
C TYR A 22 19.07 32.32 7.69
N LYS A 23 19.06 32.99 8.83
CA LYS A 23 20.09 32.88 9.86
C LYS A 23 19.54 32.08 11.03
N ILE A 24 20.21 31.00 11.40
CA ILE A 24 19.70 30.01 12.36
C ILE A 24 20.79 29.71 13.39
N ASP A 25 20.53 30.01 14.65
CA ASP A 25 21.39 29.62 15.77
C ASP A 25 20.71 28.47 16.54
N LEU A 26 21.43 27.34 16.66
CA LEU A 26 20.95 26.09 17.23
C LEU A 26 21.70 25.75 18.50
N THR A 27 20.99 25.25 19.50
CA THR A 27 21.59 24.66 20.70
C THR A 27 20.98 23.28 20.93
N LEU A 28 21.81 22.25 20.92
CA LEU A 28 21.39 20.87 21.19
C LEU A 28 21.30 20.65 22.71
N ASP A 29 20.13 20.27 23.20
CA ASP A 29 19.89 19.91 24.61
C ASP A 29 19.65 18.39 24.70
N LEU A 30 20.69 17.67 25.11
CA LEU A 30 20.68 16.22 25.24
C LEU A 30 19.81 15.73 26.40
N LEU A 31 19.67 16.53 27.46
CA LEU A 31 18.93 16.16 28.67
C LEU A 31 17.43 16.17 28.39
N ASN A 32 16.97 17.22 27.70
CA ASN A 32 15.55 17.38 27.35
C ASN A 32 15.19 16.77 25.99
N ASN A 33 16.16 16.20 25.26
CA ASN A 33 15.98 15.64 23.91
C ASN A 33 15.31 16.63 22.94
N ASN A 34 15.83 17.87 22.91
CA ASN A 34 15.28 18.92 22.08
C ASN A 34 16.39 19.79 21.44
N LEU A 35 15.97 20.63 20.50
CA LEU A 35 16.79 21.60 19.77
C LEU A 35 16.19 22.99 19.99
N ILE A 36 16.95 23.86 20.66
CA ILE A 36 16.56 25.26 20.86
C ILE A 36 17.01 26.03 19.63
N VAL A 37 16.09 26.73 18.99
CA VAL A 37 16.31 27.43 17.71
C VAL A 37 15.99 28.91 17.84
N LYS A 38 16.96 29.74 17.44
CA LYS A 38 16.74 31.16 17.14
C LYS A 38 16.88 31.37 15.66
N GLN A 39 15.80 31.75 14.99
CA GLN A 39 15.76 31.85 13.54
C GLN A 39 15.38 33.26 13.10
N ASN A 40 16.19 33.85 12.22
CA ASN A 40 15.91 35.11 11.57
C ASN A 40 15.75 34.90 10.06
N ILE A 41 14.57 35.21 9.53
CA ILE A 41 14.20 35.02 8.13
C ILE A 41 14.08 36.40 7.48
N LYS A 42 14.88 36.66 6.44
CA LYS A 42 14.71 37.80 5.53
C LYS A 42 13.92 37.31 4.32
N PHE A 43 12.64 37.66 4.30
CA PHE A 43 11.71 37.33 3.23
C PHE A 43 11.69 38.44 2.19
N LEU A 44 11.89 38.09 0.91
CA LEU A 44 11.67 39.01 -0.21
C LEU A 44 10.40 38.61 -0.97
N ASN A 45 9.45 39.53 -1.07
CA ASN A 45 8.29 39.37 -1.95
C ASN A 45 8.71 39.55 -3.42
N ASN A 46 9.09 38.47 -4.08
CA ASN A 46 9.41 38.45 -5.50
C ASN A 46 8.19 38.18 -6.41
N SER A 47 6.98 38.17 -5.84
CA SER A 47 5.77 37.96 -6.63
C SER A 47 5.28 39.26 -7.26
N ASN A 48 4.46 39.15 -8.30
CA ASN A 48 3.91 40.31 -9.01
C ASN A 48 2.71 40.95 -8.26
N PHE A 49 2.38 40.49 -7.06
CA PHE A 49 1.23 40.97 -6.28
C PHE A 49 1.59 41.23 -4.81
N ALA A 50 0.79 42.05 -4.14
CA ALA A 50 0.95 42.30 -2.72
C ALA A 50 0.46 41.10 -1.89
N VAL A 51 1.21 40.74 -0.84
CA VAL A 51 0.88 39.63 0.07
C VAL A 51 0.25 40.19 1.34
N SER A 52 -0.99 39.80 1.65
CA SER A 52 -1.71 40.22 2.87
C SER A 52 -1.75 39.14 3.96
N GLU A 53 -1.44 37.89 3.61
CA GLU A 53 -1.34 36.78 4.55
C GLU A 53 -0.05 36.01 4.25
N LEU A 54 0.83 35.90 5.26
CA LEU A 54 2.07 35.16 5.16
C LEU A 54 1.98 33.91 6.03
N THR A 55 2.23 32.77 5.41
CA THR A 55 2.22 31.46 6.07
C THR A 55 3.62 30.89 6.16
N LEU A 56 3.90 30.16 7.23
CA LEU A 56 5.16 29.45 7.44
C LEU A 56 4.90 27.95 7.58
N LEU A 57 5.82 27.14 7.09
CA LEU A 57 5.78 25.68 7.14
C LEU A 57 6.59 25.15 8.31
N ASP A 58 5.92 24.49 9.25
CA ASP A 58 6.51 23.78 10.39
C ASP A 58 6.12 22.30 10.31
N TRP A 59 6.77 21.60 9.38
CA TRP A 59 6.51 20.19 9.10
C TRP A 59 6.79 19.27 10.29
N ASN A 60 7.59 19.70 11.26
CA ASN A 60 7.83 18.97 12.49
C ASN A 60 6.56 18.93 13.36
N SER A 61 5.72 19.97 13.33
CA SER A 61 4.43 19.93 14.05
C SER A 61 3.42 18.95 13.46
N SER A 62 3.65 18.36 12.27
CA SER A 62 2.75 17.35 11.69
C SER A 62 2.66 16.09 12.54
N PHE A 63 3.69 15.81 13.34
CA PHE A 63 3.73 14.67 14.25
C PHE A 63 2.92 14.91 15.52
N SER A 64 2.60 16.15 15.87
CA SER A 64 2.02 16.55 17.17
C SER A 64 0.61 16.00 17.44
N ASP A 65 -0.14 15.72 16.37
CA ASP A 65 -1.57 15.48 16.45
C ASP A 65 -1.95 14.18 15.73
N PHE A 66 -2.73 13.35 16.42
CA PHE A 66 -3.35 12.13 15.89
C PHE A 66 -4.39 12.45 14.79
N ASN A 67 -4.83 13.69 14.70
CA ASN A 67 -5.73 14.20 13.67
C ASN A 67 -5.01 15.08 12.63
N SER A 68 -3.68 15.17 12.66
CA SER A 68 -2.91 15.89 11.65
C SER A 68 -3.12 15.28 10.25
N PRO A 69 -2.83 16.04 9.17
CA PRO A 69 -2.85 15.51 7.81
C PRO A 69 -1.98 14.26 7.62
N LEU A 70 -0.81 14.22 8.25
CA LEU A 70 0.09 13.06 8.28
C LEU A 70 -0.56 11.85 8.97
N SER A 71 -1.12 12.03 10.16
CA SER A 71 -1.78 10.94 10.90
C SER A 71 -2.97 10.37 10.14
N LYS A 72 -3.81 11.25 9.58
CA LYS A 72 -4.95 10.86 8.72
C LYS A 72 -4.49 10.08 7.49
N GLN A 73 -3.38 10.47 6.86
CA GLN A 73 -2.76 9.71 5.77
C GLN A 73 -2.39 8.29 6.22
N LEU A 74 -1.54 8.19 7.25
CA LEU A 74 -1.02 6.90 7.73
C LEU A 74 -2.16 5.95 8.17
N TYR A 75 -3.18 6.46 8.86
CA TYR A 75 -4.29 5.62 9.33
C TYR A 75 -5.18 5.11 8.19
N SER A 76 -5.32 5.90 7.12
CA SER A 76 -6.02 5.44 5.91
C SER A 76 -5.27 4.31 5.20
N GLU A 77 -3.95 4.25 5.38
CA GLU A 77 -3.06 3.23 4.81
C GLU A 77 -2.78 2.05 5.76
N PHE A 78 -3.59 1.90 6.81
CA PHE A 78 -3.43 0.87 7.85
C PHE A 78 -2.10 0.94 8.62
N ASP A 79 -1.40 2.08 8.60
CA ASP A 79 -0.20 2.31 9.39
C ASP A 79 -0.55 2.90 10.76
N SER A 80 -0.20 2.17 11.81
CA SER A 80 -0.44 2.54 13.21
C SER A 80 0.84 3.01 13.93
N SER A 81 1.92 3.30 13.19
CA SER A 81 3.20 3.75 13.73
C SER A 81 3.06 4.91 14.72
N LEU A 82 2.26 5.93 14.39
CA LEU A 82 1.96 7.07 15.27
C LEU A 82 1.06 6.73 16.46
N LEU A 83 0.36 5.59 16.46
CA LEU A 83 -0.49 5.14 17.58
C LEU A 83 0.28 4.40 18.67
N LYS A 84 1.46 3.84 18.35
CA LYS A 84 2.18 2.92 19.24
C LYS A 84 2.83 3.66 20.43
N PRO A 85 2.85 3.04 21.61
CA PRO A 85 2.90 3.74 22.90
C PRO A 85 4.29 4.20 23.37
N ASN A 86 5.36 3.98 22.62
CA ASN A 86 6.70 4.14 23.19
C ASN A 86 7.22 5.60 23.26
N LYS A 87 6.39 6.59 22.91
CA LYS A 87 6.39 8.02 23.32
C LYS A 87 5.55 8.81 22.31
N SER A 88 4.28 9.03 22.64
CA SER A 88 3.37 9.87 21.86
C SER A 88 3.88 11.33 21.84
N PRO A 89 3.59 12.12 20.78
CA PRO A 89 4.31 13.34 20.49
C PRO A 89 3.87 14.45 21.44
N ASN A 90 4.74 14.83 22.36
CA ASN A 90 4.69 16.14 22.97
C ASN A 90 5.09 17.16 21.90
N VAL A 91 4.36 18.27 21.85
CA VAL A 91 4.47 19.39 20.88
C VAL A 91 5.86 19.45 20.21
N PRO A 92 5.99 19.03 18.93
CA PRO A 92 7.26 18.95 18.24
C PRO A 92 7.91 20.30 18.10
N THR A 93 7.14 21.39 17.97
CA THR A 93 7.67 22.75 17.86
C THR A 93 6.89 23.71 18.77
N VAL A 94 7.52 24.22 19.82
CA VAL A 94 6.96 25.21 20.74
C VAL A 94 7.55 26.58 20.41
N ILE A 95 6.75 27.50 19.87
CA ILE A 95 7.19 28.87 19.58
C ILE A 95 7.20 29.66 20.88
N GLN A 96 8.36 30.21 21.25
CA GLN A 96 8.57 31.00 22.45
C GLN A 96 8.39 32.49 22.18
N SER A 97 8.87 32.98 21.03
CA SER A 97 8.72 34.37 20.64
C SER A 97 8.62 34.51 19.12
N LEU A 98 7.88 35.51 18.66
CA LEU A 98 7.73 35.85 17.25
C LEU A 98 7.74 37.37 17.09
N LYS A 99 8.62 37.89 16.24
CA LYS A 99 8.70 39.32 15.91
C LYS A 99 8.77 39.52 14.40
N LEU A 100 8.03 40.51 13.91
CA LEU A 100 8.07 40.98 12.53
C LEU A 100 8.59 42.42 12.52
N ASN A 101 9.69 42.66 11.80
CA ASN A 101 10.40 43.94 11.79
C ASN A 101 10.65 44.50 13.21
N ASN A 102 11.10 43.63 14.12
CA ASN A 102 11.35 43.89 15.56
C ASN A 102 10.11 44.21 16.41
N LYS A 103 8.89 44.15 15.86
CA LYS A 103 7.64 44.27 16.62
C LYS A 103 7.08 42.89 16.93
N THR A 104 6.66 42.66 18.17
CA THR A 104 5.96 41.43 18.56
C THR A 104 4.71 41.27 17.71
N THR A 105 4.47 40.06 17.19
CA THR A 105 3.27 39.75 16.43
C THR A 105 2.71 38.40 16.87
N ASP A 106 1.41 38.22 16.68
CA ASP A 106 0.72 36.98 17.00
C ASP A 106 0.73 36.01 15.82
N TYR A 107 0.49 34.74 16.13
CA TYR A 107 0.31 33.69 15.13
C TYR A 107 -0.78 32.72 15.54
N ARG A 108 -1.32 32.04 14.55
CA ARG A 108 -2.20 30.88 14.75
C ARG A 108 -1.75 29.71 13.89
N ARG A 109 -2.05 28.49 14.32
CA ARG A 109 -1.95 27.32 13.44
C ARG A 109 -3.16 27.29 12.52
N ALA A 110 -2.97 26.91 11.26
CA ALA A 110 -4.09 26.76 10.33
C ALA A 110 -5.01 25.63 10.79
N LYS A 111 -6.32 25.81 10.61
CA LYS A 111 -7.34 24.81 10.98
C LYS A 111 -7.07 23.50 10.23
N ASP A 112 -7.09 22.38 10.96
CA ASP A 112 -6.79 21.03 10.46
C ASP A 112 -5.37 20.83 9.87
N GLN A 113 -4.48 21.83 9.99
CA GLN A 113 -3.11 21.84 9.47
C GLN A 113 -2.16 22.38 10.54
N VAL A 114 -1.93 21.58 11.59
CA VAL A 114 -1.07 21.92 12.74
C VAL A 114 0.37 22.26 12.34
N ASP A 115 0.79 21.83 11.16
CA ASP A 115 2.10 22.06 10.56
C ASP A 115 2.22 23.37 9.75
N ILE A 116 1.18 24.20 9.76
CA ILE A 116 1.16 25.49 9.07
C ILE A 116 0.87 26.60 10.06
N ILE A 117 1.75 27.60 10.09
CA ILE A 117 1.65 28.80 10.91
C ILE A 117 1.14 29.93 10.01
N VAL A 118 0.16 30.69 10.48
CA VAL A 118 -0.32 31.91 9.84
C VAL A 118 0.06 33.07 10.74
N LEU A 119 0.81 34.03 10.20
CA LEU A 119 1.19 35.24 10.92
C LEU A 119 0.02 36.22 10.91
N GLU A 120 -0.26 36.83 12.05
CA GLU A 120 -1.33 37.82 12.18
C GLU A 120 -0.77 39.24 12.04
N ASN A 121 -1.63 40.20 11.69
CA ASN A 121 -1.34 41.65 11.70
C ASN A 121 -0.09 42.09 10.90
N ILE A 122 0.23 41.40 9.79
CA ILE A 122 1.44 41.69 8.99
C ILE A 122 1.32 42.89 8.03
N GLY A 123 0.11 43.38 7.77
CA GLY A 123 -0.14 44.42 6.76
C GLY A 123 -0.06 43.90 5.31
N LEU A 124 0.11 44.81 4.35
CA LEU A 124 0.26 44.51 2.92
C LEU A 124 1.74 44.59 2.54
N ILE A 125 2.32 43.46 2.11
CA ILE A 125 3.71 43.34 1.67
C ILE A 125 3.77 43.55 0.16
N LYS A 126 4.33 44.66 -0.31
CA LYS A 126 4.37 44.99 -1.75
C LYS A 126 5.42 44.16 -2.52
N PRO A 127 5.26 43.99 -3.85
CA PRO A 127 6.33 43.44 -4.69
C PRO A 127 7.66 44.17 -4.47
N GLY A 128 8.74 43.42 -4.28
CA GLY A 128 10.09 43.94 -3.99
C GLY A 128 10.34 44.30 -2.52
N GLU A 129 9.32 44.28 -1.65
CA GLU A 129 9.48 44.58 -0.23
C GLU A 129 10.15 43.42 0.52
N VAL A 130 11.03 43.76 1.47
CA VAL A 130 11.75 42.81 2.32
C VAL A 130 11.24 42.91 3.76
N ILE A 131 10.92 41.77 4.36
CA ILE A 131 10.46 41.68 5.75
C ILE A 131 11.37 40.76 6.54
N ASN A 132 11.64 41.16 7.79
CA ASN A 132 12.45 40.39 8.72
C ASN A 132 11.57 39.72 9.77
N ILE A 133 11.64 38.39 9.86
CA ILE A 133 10.85 37.57 10.78
C ILE A 133 11.81 36.88 11.75
N GLN A 134 11.74 37.22 13.03
CA GLN A 134 12.49 36.58 14.10
C GLN A 134 11.59 35.60 14.85
N ILE A 135 12.01 34.36 14.96
CA ILE A 135 11.24 33.29 15.61
C ILE A 135 12.19 32.52 16.54
N ASP A 136 11.85 32.49 17.82
CA ASP A 136 12.52 31.65 18.81
C ASP A 136 11.60 30.47 19.15
N TYR A 137 12.10 29.25 19.07
CA TYR A 137 11.29 28.07 19.28
C TYR A 137 12.11 26.85 19.71
N VAL A 138 11.43 25.86 20.31
CA VAL A 138 12.03 24.59 20.75
C VAL A 138 11.47 23.45 19.91
N ILE A 139 12.35 22.67 19.30
CA ILE A 139 12.00 21.44 18.59
C ILE A 139 12.24 20.22 19.48
N ASN A 140 11.20 19.46 19.83
CA ASN A 140 11.37 18.13 20.41
C ASN A 140 11.63 17.11 19.31
N PHE A 141 12.68 16.29 19.46
CA PHE A 141 13.01 15.29 18.44
C PHE A 141 11.98 14.14 18.43
N PRO A 142 11.37 13.81 17.27
CA PRO A 142 10.62 12.57 17.12
C PRO A 142 11.55 11.34 17.23
N ASP A 143 10.95 10.17 17.47
CA ASP A 143 11.67 8.89 17.41
C ASP A 143 12.08 8.61 15.96
N TYR A 144 13.39 8.48 15.73
CA TYR A 144 13.99 8.16 14.44
C TYR A 144 13.35 6.94 13.74
N LYS A 145 12.85 5.96 14.50
CA LYS A 145 12.20 4.76 13.97
C LYS A 145 10.93 5.05 13.18
N ILE A 146 10.33 6.22 13.32
CA ILE A 146 9.07 6.57 12.65
C ILE A 146 9.31 7.06 11.20
N LEU A 147 10.06 8.13 10.94
CA LEU A 147 10.25 8.69 9.56
C LEU A 147 11.70 9.03 9.14
N ASP A 148 12.73 8.37 9.69
CA ASP A 148 14.16 8.59 9.30
C ASP A 148 14.70 9.95 9.73
N TYR A 149 13.97 10.63 10.62
CA TYR A 149 14.34 11.91 11.19
C TYR A 149 14.21 11.86 12.69
N GLY A 150 15.02 12.65 13.37
CA GLY A 150 14.95 12.81 14.82
C GLY A 150 16.10 12.15 15.54
N ASN A 151 15.88 11.85 16.80
CA ASN A 151 16.91 11.31 17.68
C ASN A 151 16.93 9.78 17.61
N ASP A 152 18.10 9.23 17.30
CA ASP A 152 18.42 7.81 17.44
C ASP A 152 19.32 7.61 18.67
N ARG A 153 18.68 7.47 19.84
CA ARG A 153 19.33 7.10 21.13
C ARG A 153 20.52 7.98 21.54
N ASN A 154 20.52 9.26 21.18
CA ASN A 154 21.62 10.20 21.36
C ASN A 154 22.92 9.78 20.63
N GLU A 155 22.88 8.79 19.74
CA GLU A 155 24.03 8.44 18.88
C GLU A 155 24.08 9.36 17.66
N LYS A 156 22.91 9.68 17.11
CA LYS A 156 22.77 10.65 16.02
C LYS A 156 21.42 11.36 16.06
N PHE A 157 21.40 12.57 15.52
CA PHE A 157 20.23 13.40 15.32
C PHE A 157 20.13 13.74 13.84
N VAL A 158 19.13 13.20 13.16
CA VAL A 158 18.93 13.42 11.72
C VAL A 158 17.96 14.60 11.54
N ILE A 159 18.49 15.71 11.04
CA ILE A 159 17.76 16.96 10.86
C ILE A 159 17.49 17.13 9.36
N ASN A 160 16.23 16.95 8.97
CA ASN A 160 15.77 17.13 7.60
C ASN A 160 14.43 17.87 7.60
N ASP A 161 14.39 19.06 6.99
CA ASP A 161 13.18 19.90 6.90
C ASP A 161 12.58 20.39 8.25
N TYR A 162 13.39 20.44 9.31
CA TYR A 162 12.95 20.80 10.67
C TYR A 162 12.68 22.30 10.86
N PHE A 163 13.34 23.15 10.08
CA PHE A 163 13.22 24.59 10.25
C PHE A 163 11.93 25.14 9.66
N ILE A 164 11.46 26.21 10.28
CA ILE A 164 10.29 26.94 9.82
C ILE A 164 10.67 27.66 8.52
N THR A 165 10.01 27.35 7.41
CA THR A 165 10.35 27.94 6.10
C THR A 165 9.14 28.61 5.46
N ILE A 166 9.41 29.50 4.50
CA ILE A 166 8.37 30.15 3.71
C ILE A 166 8.01 29.22 2.54
N PRO A 167 6.71 28.94 2.30
CA PRO A 167 6.28 28.10 1.19
C PRO A 167 6.54 28.80 -0.15
N THR A 168 6.81 28.02 -1.19
CA THR A 168 6.96 28.54 -2.56
C THR A 168 5.68 29.20 -3.10
N TYR A 169 4.50 28.69 -2.71
CA TYR A 169 3.22 29.20 -3.17
C TYR A 169 2.45 29.89 -2.03
N PHE A 170 2.33 31.22 -2.09
CA PHE A 170 1.65 32.00 -1.05
C PHE A 170 0.15 31.68 -0.91
N LYS A 171 -0.51 31.25 -2.00
CA LYS A 171 -1.95 30.94 -2.01
C LYS A 171 -2.29 29.51 -1.58
N ASN A 172 -1.36 28.56 -1.71
CA ASN A 172 -1.62 27.13 -1.47
C ASN A 172 -0.82 26.61 -0.27
N ARG A 173 -1.56 26.19 0.76
CA ARG A 173 -1.03 25.66 2.03
C ARG A 173 -0.82 24.15 1.96
N PHE A 174 0.42 23.70 1.75
CA PHE A 174 0.74 22.27 1.65
C PHE A 174 1.25 21.68 2.97
N SER A 175 0.44 20.80 3.57
CA SER A 175 0.84 20.04 4.76
C SER A 175 1.75 18.85 4.42
N ASN A 176 2.55 18.45 5.40
CA ASN A 176 3.28 17.20 5.43
C ASN A 176 2.30 16.02 5.49
N LYS A 177 2.34 15.17 4.48
CA LYS A 177 1.59 13.90 4.39
C LYS A 177 2.51 12.68 4.29
N GLY A 178 3.81 12.85 4.54
CA GLY A 178 4.80 11.75 4.53
C GLY A 178 5.37 11.40 3.15
N PHE A 179 5.32 12.32 2.19
CA PHE A 179 5.88 12.11 0.84
C PHE A 179 7.31 12.64 0.66
N ASN A 180 7.88 13.34 1.66
CA ASN A 180 9.19 13.97 1.61
C ASN A 180 9.36 14.91 0.40
N ASP A 181 8.32 15.70 0.14
CA ASP A 181 8.12 16.55 -1.04
C ASP A 181 7.97 18.03 -0.64
N LYS A 182 8.75 18.47 0.36
CA LYS A 182 8.73 19.87 0.82
C LYS A 182 9.23 20.76 -0.31
N LEU A 183 8.34 21.61 -0.81
CA LEU A 183 8.65 22.56 -1.86
C LEU A 183 9.03 23.90 -1.22
N ASN A 184 10.33 24.19 -1.21
CA ASN A 184 10.88 25.45 -0.78
C ASN A 184 11.48 26.20 -1.97
N ARG A 185 11.55 27.52 -1.84
CA ARG A 185 12.30 28.42 -2.73
C ARG A 185 13.80 28.13 -2.64
N LEU A 186 14.57 28.59 -3.62
CA LEU A 186 16.03 28.55 -3.54
C LEU A 186 16.50 29.60 -2.52
N ASN A 187 17.10 29.12 -1.43
CA ASN A 187 17.39 29.94 -0.26
C ASN A 187 18.86 29.89 0.11
N THR A 188 19.27 30.88 0.90
CA THR A 188 20.58 30.91 1.57
C THR A 188 20.38 30.69 3.06
N PHE A 189 21.14 29.77 3.65
CA PHE A 189 21.10 29.46 5.07
C PHE A 189 22.47 29.66 5.72
N GLU A 190 22.50 30.39 6.81
CA GLU A 190 23.64 30.53 7.72
C GLU A 190 23.25 29.86 9.04
N ILE A 191 23.89 28.74 9.37
CA ILE A 191 23.55 27.91 10.53
C ILE A 191 24.74 27.85 11.48
N THR A 192 24.54 28.24 12.73
CA THR A 192 25.51 28.04 13.82
C THR A 192 24.96 27.01 14.81
N ILE A 193 25.78 26.04 15.22
CA ILE A 193 25.34 24.97 16.12
C ILE A 193 26.23 24.93 17.36
N ASN A 194 25.62 25.03 18.54
CA ASN A 194 26.30 25.00 19.83
C ASN A 194 26.10 23.65 20.54
N ASN A 195 26.94 23.36 21.53
CA ASN A 195 26.96 22.12 22.34
C ASN A 195 27.28 20.85 21.53
N LEU A 196 28.49 20.77 20.96
CA LEU A 196 28.94 19.67 20.09
C LEU A 196 30.28 19.05 20.53
N GLU A 197 30.52 18.92 21.83
CA GLU A 197 31.82 18.45 22.34
C GLU A 197 32.14 17.01 21.87
N ASP A 198 31.14 16.12 21.95
CA ASP A 198 31.24 14.71 21.54
C ASP A 198 30.69 14.40 20.14
N TYR A 199 30.18 15.42 19.45
CA TYR A 199 29.47 15.27 18.18
C TYR A 199 30.24 15.90 17.01
N GLU A 200 30.05 15.33 15.83
CA GLU A 200 30.44 15.91 14.54
C GLU A 200 29.18 16.22 13.72
N ILE A 201 29.32 17.16 12.79
CA ILE A 201 28.25 17.50 11.86
C ILE A 201 28.61 17.00 10.48
N ILE A 202 27.67 16.29 9.90
CA ILE A 202 27.80 15.69 8.58
C ILE A 202 26.69 16.28 7.71
N SER A 203 27.07 16.89 6.60
CA SER A 203 26.12 17.59 5.74
C SER A 203 26.46 17.41 4.27
N ASN A 204 25.43 17.46 3.43
CA ASN A 204 25.49 17.42 1.98
C ASN A 204 25.84 18.79 1.35
N ALA A 205 26.29 19.78 2.12
CA ALA A 205 26.80 21.05 1.59
C ALA A 205 28.06 20.85 0.73
N ASP A 206 28.06 21.45 -0.47
CA ASP A 206 29.19 21.41 -1.41
C ASP A 206 30.41 22.19 -0.90
N ASN A 207 30.18 23.34 -0.26
CA ASN A 207 31.21 24.18 0.35
C ASN A 207 30.72 24.70 1.69
N TYR A 208 31.48 24.52 2.77
CA TYR A 208 31.28 25.23 4.03
C TYR A 208 32.50 26.12 4.27
N VAL A 209 32.28 27.43 4.40
CA VAL A 209 33.32 28.32 4.92
C VAL A 209 33.21 28.24 6.43
N LYS A 210 34.18 27.57 7.06
CA LYS A 210 34.29 27.49 8.52
C LYS A 210 34.68 28.87 9.05
N THR A 211 33.70 29.72 9.32
CA THR A 211 33.94 31.07 9.88
C THR A 211 34.34 30.98 11.35
N ASN A 212 33.82 29.99 12.08
CA ASN A 212 34.18 29.54 13.44
C ASN A 212 33.93 28.02 13.58
N LYS A 213 34.31 27.39 14.71
CA LYS A 213 34.33 25.91 14.91
C LYS A 213 33.01 25.18 14.55
N TYR A 214 31.86 25.86 14.53
CA TYR A 214 30.52 25.27 14.29
C TYR A 214 29.54 26.12 13.44
N SER A 215 30.03 26.97 12.53
CA SER A 215 29.18 27.75 11.62
C SER A 215 29.24 27.22 10.18
N TYR A 216 28.08 27.12 9.53
CA TYR A 216 27.87 26.52 8.22
C TYR A 216 27.07 27.46 7.33
N PHE A 217 27.49 27.58 6.07
CA PHE A 217 26.84 28.43 5.07
C PHE A 217 26.40 27.58 3.89
N PHE A 218 25.11 27.62 3.56
CA PHE A 218 24.49 26.89 2.47
C PHE A 218 23.89 27.90 1.50
N ASN A 219 24.44 27.98 0.28
CA ASN A 219 23.88 28.86 -0.74
C ASN A 219 23.05 28.10 -1.76
N ASN A 220 21.98 28.74 -2.24
CA ASN A 220 21.15 28.26 -3.34
C ASN A 220 20.60 26.83 -3.11
N LYS A 221 20.11 26.55 -1.90
CA LYS A 221 19.54 25.25 -1.52
C LYS A 221 18.04 25.40 -1.25
N ARG A 222 17.26 24.42 -1.70
CA ARG A 222 15.82 24.35 -1.38
C ARG A 222 15.60 23.78 0.01
N ASN A 223 16.22 22.64 0.27
CA ASN A 223 16.12 21.91 1.52
C ASN A 223 17.51 21.67 2.09
N ILE A 224 17.61 21.58 3.41
CA ILE A 224 18.86 21.27 4.11
C ILE A 224 18.68 19.96 4.84
N LYS A 225 19.67 19.09 4.66
CA LYS A 225 19.82 17.86 5.41
C LYS A 225 21.20 17.87 6.08
N PHE A 226 21.22 17.69 7.38
CA PHE A 226 22.46 17.42 8.10
C PHE A 226 22.21 16.50 9.28
N ILE A 227 23.28 15.87 9.74
CA ILE A 227 23.26 14.89 10.80
C ILE A 227 24.24 15.37 11.86
N ILE A 228 23.77 15.48 13.10
CA ILE A 228 24.63 15.64 14.26
C ILE A 228 24.87 14.23 14.79
N SER A 229 26.09 13.73 14.67
CA SER A 229 26.43 12.34 14.98
C SER A 229 27.54 12.28 16.00
N LYS A 230 27.57 11.24 16.84
CA LYS A 230 28.81 10.92 17.58
C LYS A 230 29.94 10.70 16.58
N LYS A 231 31.14 11.18 16.93
CA LYS A 231 32.34 11.05 16.10
C LYS A 231 32.55 9.59 15.69
N SER A 232 32.96 9.35 14.44
CA SER A 232 33.30 8.04 13.84
C SER A 232 32.14 7.10 13.50
N LEU A 233 30.88 7.48 13.78
CA LEU A 233 29.72 6.67 13.40
C LEU A 233 29.53 6.61 11.89
N PHE A 234 29.77 7.73 11.21
CA PHE A 234 29.74 7.80 9.75
C PHE A 234 31.16 7.75 9.21
N LYS A 235 31.33 7.02 8.11
CA LYS A 235 32.59 6.95 7.38
C LYS A 235 32.42 7.64 6.03
N GLU A 236 33.47 8.35 5.63
CA GLU A 236 33.64 8.84 4.27
C GLU A 236 34.08 7.69 3.37
N PHE A 237 33.47 7.63 2.19
CA PHE A 237 33.88 6.74 1.12
C PHE A 237 33.84 7.55 -0.19
N ASP A 238 35.02 7.75 -0.76
CA ASP A 238 35.21 8.52 -1.98
C ASP A 238 34.84 7.66 -3.21
N PHE A 239 33.83 8.09 -3.96
CA PHE A 239 33.72 7.79 -5.38
C PHE A 239 34.55 8.84 -6.13
N ILE A 240 35.07 8.48 -7.30
CA ILE A 240 35.99 9.32 -8.10
C ILE A 240 35.54 10.80 -8.15
N ASP A 241 34.26 11.06 -8.43
CA ASP A 241 33.70 12.42 -8.51
C ASP A 241 32.63 12.74 -7.44
N LEU A 242 32.34 11.79 -6.53
CA LEU A 242 31.27 11.89 -5.53
C LEU A 242 31.74 11.44 -4.14
N LYS A 243 31.62 12.32 -3.15
CA LYS A 243 31.90 11.98 -1.75
C LYS A 243 30.65 11.49 -1.04
N ILE A 244 30.69 10.27 -0.51
CA ILE A 244 29.58 9.68 0.25
C ILE A 244 29.95 9.56 1.73
N PHE A 245 29.00 9.95 2.60
CA PHE A 245 29.08 9.70 4.04
C PHE A 245 27.91 8.81 4.48
N SER A 246 28.21 7.70 5.14
CA SER A 246 27.19 6.80 5.68
C SER A 246 27.66 6.01 6.90
N GLU A 247 26.70 5.44 7.62
CA GLU A 247 26.85 4.42 8.66
C GLU A 247 26.60 3.00 8.11
N ASN A 248 26.34 2.84 6.81
CA ASN A 248 26.04 1.56 6.18
C ASN A 248 27.32 0.78 5.82
N HIS A 249 27.69 -0.20 6.63
CA HIS A 249 28.90 -0.98 6.44
C HIS A 249 28.95 -1.77 5.11
N ASP A 250 27.81 -2.26 4.62
CA ASP A 250 27.76 -3.05 3.38
C ASP A 250 28.08 -2.21 2.15
N ILE A 251 27.66 -0.94 2.14
CA ILE A 251 27.90 0.02 1.06
C ILE A 251 29.31 0.63 1.15
N ILE A 252 29.76 0.99 2.35
CA ILE A 252 31.07 1.63 2.57
C ILE A 252 32.21 0.69 2.17
N ASN A 253 32.00 -0.62 2.23
CA ASN A 253 32.99 -1.63 1.85
C ASN A 253 32.80 -2.15 0.42
N PHE A 254 32.11 -1.41 -0.45
CA PHE A 254 32.00 -1.77 -1.87
C PHE A 254 33.37 -1.87 -2.53
N LYS A 255 33.54 -2.88 -3.40
CA LYS A 255 34.74 -3.02 -4.22
C LYS A 255 34.82 -1.83 -5.19
N ASN A 256 36.04 -1.38 -5.51
CA ASN A 256 36.28 -0.26 -6.43
C ASN A 256 35.56 -0.41 -7.78
N SER A 257 35.40 -1.64 -8.29
CA SER A 257 34.66 -1.89 -9.53
C SER A 257 33.18 -1.54 -9.45
N ILE A 258 32.56 -1.62 -8.27
CA ILE A 258 31.19 -1.17 -8.00
C ILE A 258 31.14 0.35 -8.00
N SER A 259 32.05 0.98 -7.27
CA SER A 259 32.13 2.43 -7.18
C SER A 259 32.32 3.08 -8.54
N ASN A 260 33.23 2.53 -9.37
CA ASN A 260 33.53 3.08 -10.69
C ASN A 260 32.32 3.03 -11.64
N ARG A 261 31.58 1.92 -11.68
CA ARG A 261 30.39 1.82 -12.56
C ARG A 261 29.25 2.73 -12.12
N ILE A 262 29.05 2.90 -10.81
CA ILE A 262 28.05 3.84 -10.28
C ILE A 262 28.45 5.27 -10.68
N ASN A 263 29.71 5.64 -10.47
CA ASN A 263 30.22 6.96 -10.81
C ASN A 263 30.07 7.26 -12.31
N SER A 264 30.52 6.35 -13.18
CA SER A 264 30.39 6.50 -14.64
C SER A 264 28.93 6.72 -15.06
N PHE A 265 28.02 5.87 -14.55
CA PHE A 265 26.62 5.96 -14.92
C PHE A 265 25.96 7.28 -14.47
N ILE A 266 26.24 7.73 -13.26
CA ILE A 266 25.67 8.99 -12.74
C ILE A 266 26.18 10.19 -13.54
N ASN A 267 27.48 10.24 -13.86
CA ASN A 267 28.07 11.30 -14.67
C ASN A 267 27.56 11.30 -16.12
N GLU A 268 27.29 10.13 -16.70
CA GLU A 268 26.71 10.04 -18.05
C GLU A 268 25.22 10.39 -18.10
N SER A 269 24.50 10.19 -16.98
CA SER A 269 23.04 10.37 -16.91
C SER A 269 22.62 11.79 -16.52
N PHE A 270 23.46 12.54 -15.82
CA PHE A 270 23.15 13.86 -15.28
C PHE A 270 24.27 14.86 -15.53
N ASP A 271 23.95 16.00 -16.14
CA ASP A 271 24.88 17.12 -16.24
C ASP A 271 25.14 17.73 -14.84
N ASN A 272 26.40 17.88 -14.43
CA ASN A 272 26.77 18.37 -13.09
C ASN A 272 26.06 17.63 -11.94
N PRO A 273 26.32 16.33 -11.76
CA PRO A 273 25.69 15.55 -10.70
C PRO A 273 26.15 16.00 -9.31
N LEU A 274 25.46 15.49 -8.29
CA LEU A 274 25.84 15.64 -6.89
C LEU A 274 27.31 15.29 -6.66
N LYS A 275 28.05 16.19 -6.01
CA LYS A 275 29.46 15.98 -5.63
C LYS A 275 29.62 15.45 -4.20
N LYS A 276 28.59 15.63 -3.37
CA LYS A 276 28.58 15.16 -1.99
C LYS A 276 27.19 14.69 -1.58
N TYR A 277 27.11 13.55 -0.90
CA TYR A 277 25.84 13.03 -0.39
C TYR A 277 25.99 12.32 0.97
N VAL A 278 24.94 12.38 1.78
CA VAL A 278 24.90 11.81 3.14
C VAL A 278 23.61 11.04 3.33
N PHE A 279 23.71 9.77 3.74
CA PHE A 279 22.54 8.95 4.00
C PHE A 279 22.73 8.00 5.19
N THR A 280 21.61 7.70 5.84
CA THR A 280 21.50 6.77 6.96
C THR A 280 21.15 5.36 6.47
N ASN A 281 21.26 4.35 7.34
CA ASN A 281 20.76 3.01 7.04
C ASN A 281 19.27 3.01 6.72
N LYS A 282 18.49 3.88 7.38
CA LYS A 282 17.06 3.94 7.16
C LYS A 282 16.69 4.66 5.85
N ALA A 283 17.45 5.65 5.40
CA ALA A 283 17.30 6.22 4.06
C ALA A 283 17.44 5.15 2.97
N ILE A 284 18.41 4.23 3.09
CA ILE A 284 18.53 3.09 2.18
C ILE A 284 17.30 2.17 2.29
N ASN A 285 16.88 1.82 3.51
CA ASN A 285 15.71 0.97 3.73
C ASN A 285 14.41 1.53 3.13
N GLU A 286 14.17 2.85 3.23
CA GLU A 286 12.99 3.50 2.64
C GLU A 286 13.01 3.55 1.12
N ASN A 287 14.21 3.51 0.51
CA ASN A 287 14.38 3.50 -0.93
C ASN A 287 14.62 2.11 -1.52
N LYS A 288 14.62 1.06 -0.68
CA LYS A 288 14.75 -0.34 -1.12
C LYS A 288 13.80 -0.64 -2.27
N LEU A 289 14.31 -1.35 -3.28
CA LEU A 289 13.53 -1.67 -4.45
C LEU A 289 12.40 -2.66 -4.10
N TYR A 290 11.17 -2.32 -4.50
CA TYR A 290 10.04 -3.25 -4.41
C TYR A 290 10.15 -4.35 -5.47
N PRO A 291 9.86 -5.63 -5.15
CA PRO A 291 9.32 -6.13 -3.88
C PRO A 291 10.38 -6.56 -2.84
N TYR A 292 11.67 -6.47 -3.16
CA TYR A 292 12.76 -6.95 -2.28
C TYR A 292 12.82 -6.25 -0.93
N SER A 293 12.32 -5.02 -0.84
CA SER A 293 12.13 -4.28 0.41
C SER A 293 11.27 -5.00 1.45
N GLU A 294 10.38 -5.90 1.01
CA GLU A 294 9.43 -6.61 1.88
C GLU A 294 9.87 -8.05 2.19
N ILE A 295 11.03 -8.47 1.66
CA ILE A 295 11.58 -9.81 1.86
C ILE A 295 12.44 -9.80 3.12
N PRO A 296 12.21 -10.72 4.09
CA PRO A 296 13.03 -10.78 5.30
C PRO A 296 14.52 -10.94 5.00
N ASP A 297 15.39 -10.21 5.72
CA ASP A 297 16.84 -10.16 5.45
C ASP A 297 17.54 -11.53 5.56
N PHE A 298 16.94 -12.51 6.26
CA PHE A 298 17.45 -13.88 6.33
C PHE A 298 17.26 -14.68 5.03
N ILE A 299 16.38 -14.23 4.12
CA ILE A 299 16.19 -14.83 2.79
C ILE A 299 17.12 -14.14 1.80
N LYS A 300 18.34 -14.69 1.65
CA LYS A 300 19.33 -14.17 0.69
C LYS A 300 19.03 -14.65 -0.73
N ILE A 301 18.46 -13.79 -1.56
CA ILE A 301 18.12 -14.08 -2.97
C ILE A 301 19.34 -13.97 -3.90
N PHE A 302 20.30 -13.12 -3.54
CA PHE A 302 21.49 -12.81 -4.33
C PHE A 302 22.75 -12.99 -3.46
N ASP A 303 23.82 -13.57 -4.01
CA ASP A 303 25.07 -13.86 -3.26
C ASP A 303 25.99 -12.65 -3.08
N SER A 304 25.81 -11.60 -3.87
CA SER A 304 26.61 -10.37 -3.83
C SER A 304 25.80 -9.20 -3.25
N ASN A 305 26.46 -8.08 -2.90
CA ASN A 305 25.83 -6.81 -2.49
C ASN A 305 25.04 -6.13 -3.63
N PHE A 306 24.52 -6.90 -4.58
CA PHE A 306 23.78 -6.44 -5.75
C PHE A 306 22.54 -5.64 -5.34
N ILE A 307 21.78 -6.11 -4.35
CA ILE A 307 20.59 -5.37 -3.90
C ILE A 307 20.99 -4.05 -3.24
N ASP A 308 22.04 -4.03 -2.40
CA ASP A 308 22.50 -2.80 -1.75
C ASP A 308 22.99 -1.77 -2.77
N GLU A 309 23.68 -2.23 -3.81
CA GLU A 309 24.08 -1.40 -4.93
C GLU A 309 22.90 -0.85 -5.71
N ILE A 310 21.93 -1.68 -6.07
CA ILE A 310 20.71 -1.23 -6.76
C ILE A 310 19.95 -0.20 -5.90
N ASN A 311 19.90 -0.40 -4.59
CA ASN A 311 19.29 0.56 -3.67
C ASN A 311 20.08 1.88 -3.60
N LEU A 312 21.42 1.81 -3.59
CA LEU A 312 22.27 3.00 -3.62
C LEU A 312 22.13 3.77 -4.93
N VAL A 313 22.19 3.08 -6.07
CA VAL A 313 22.04 3.69 -7.40
C VAL A 313 20.68 4.38 -7.52
N LYS A 314 19.61 3.68 -7.11
CA LYS A 314 18.27 4.27 -7.07
C LYS A 314 18.23 5.52 -6.18
N LEU A 315 18.84 5.48 -4.99
CA LEU A 315 18.92 6.64 -4.10
C LEU A 315 19.69 7.81 -4.73
N LEU A 316 20.81 7.55 -5.40
CA LEU A 316 21.59 8.59 -6.07
C LEU A 316 20.85 9.20 -7.28
N ILE A 317 20.18 8.38 -8.08
CA ILE A 317 19.31 8.85 -9.18
C ILE A 317 18.23 9.77 -8.62
N LYS A 318 17.54 9.31 -7.57
CA LYS A 318 16.49 10.06 -6.89
C LYS A 318 16.95 11.44 -6.44
N GLU A 319 18.08 11.52 -5.76
CA GLU A 319 18.59 12.79 -5.21
C GLU A 319 19.13 13.72 -6.31
N ASN A 320 19.71 13.20 -7.39
CA ASN A 320 20.04 14.01 -8.56
C ASN A 320 18.78 14.59 -9.23
N LEU A 321 17.73 13.77 -9.42
CA LEU A 321 16.45 14.23 -9.99
C LEU A 321 15.79 15.31 -9.13
N LYS A 322 15.83 15.20 -7.79
CA LYS A 322 15.30 16.22 -6.87
C LYS A 322 15.98 17.58 -7.05
N ASN A 323 17.27 17.60 -7.38
CA ASN A 323 18.01 18.85 -7.59
C ASN A 323 17.72 19.47 -8.96
N LYS A 324 17.40 18.64 -9.97
CA LYS A 324 17.15 19.08 -11.35
C LYS A 324 15.69 19.49 -11.59
N LEU A 325 14.73 18.87 -10.92
CA LEU A 325 13.31 19.11 -11.14
C LEU A 325 12.75 20.18 -10.20
N SER A 326 11.93 21.09 -10.75
CA SER A 326 11.41 22.26 -10.05
C SER A 326 10.26 21.91 -9.10
N ASP A 327 9.30 21.09 -9.54
CA ASP A 327 8.12 20.71 -8.75
C ASP A 327 7.89 19.19 -8.80
N LEU A 328 8.19 18.52 -7.68
CA LEU A 328 8.05 17.08 -7.51
C LEU A 328 6.59 16.65 -7.23
N ARG A 329 5.70 17.60 -6.88
CA ARG A 329 4.31 17.31 -6.54
C ARG A 329 3.41 17.31 -7.77
N THR A 330 3.47 18.38 -8.58
CA THR A 330 2.68 18.44 -9.84
C THR A 330 3.18 17.41 -10.85
N ASN A 331 4.50 17.26 -10.95
CA ASN A 331 5.16 16.38 -11.91
C ASN A 331 5.68 15.10 -11.26
N TYR A 332 4.97 14.59 -10.25
CA TYR A 332 5.36 13.36 -9.55
C TYR A 332 5.56 12.17 -10.49
N TRP A 333 4.72 12.08 -11.53
CA TRP A 333 4.81 11.04 -12.56
C TRP A 333 6.15 11.07 -13.29
N LEU A 334 6.65 12.26 -13.61
CA LEU A 334 7.89 12.43 -14.35
C LEU A 334 9.08 12.09 -13.46
N TYR A 335 9.09 12.64 -12.25
CA TYR A 335 10.12 12.35 -11.25
C TYR A 335 10.21 10.85 -10.94
N SER A 336 9.09 10.22 -10.58
CA SER A 336 9.06 8.80 -10.21
C SER A 336 9.25 7.86 -11.40
N GLY A 337 8.78 8.25 -12.59
CA GLY A 337 9.01 7.52 -13.84
C GLY A 337 10.47 7.55 -14.27
N LEU A 338 11.12 8.73 -14.22
CA LEU A 338 12.55 8.87 -14.54
C LEU A 338 13.44 8.12 -13.55
N GLU A 339 13.09 8.09 -12.26
CA GLU A 339 13.82 7.31 -11.26
C GLU A 339 13.92 5.83 -11.68
N ILE A 340 12.79 5.22 -12.06
CA ILE A 340 12.74 3.82 -12.51
C ILE A 340 13.37 3.66 -13.91
N TYR A 341 13.20 4.64 -14.80
CA TYR A 341 13.80 4.63 -16.14
C TYR A 341 15.33 4.58 -16.11
N PHE A 342 15.98 5.46 -15.34
CA PHE A 342 17.44 5.42 -15.19
C PHE A 342 17.90 4.17 -14.46
N LEU A 343 17.17 3.71 -13.45
CA LEU A 343 17.50 2.46 -12.76
C LEU A 343 17.43 1.26 -13.71
N ASN A 344 16.41 1.21 -14.56
CA ASN A 344 16.26 0.19 -15.60
C ASN A 344 17.46 0.20 -16.56
N LYS A 345 17.88 1.38 -17.04
CA LYS A 345 19.08 1.52 -17.89
C LYS A 345 20.35 1.05 -17.19
N TYR A 346 20.55 1.39 -15.93
CA TYR A 346 21.71 0.92 -15.15
C TYR A 346 21.77 -0.61 -15.11
N ILE A 347 20.63 -1.25 -14.83
CA ILE A 347 20.53 -2.71 -14.76
C ILE A 347 20.73 -3.33 -16.14
N ASP A 348 20.21 -2.74 -17.22
CA ASP A 348 20.42 -3.26 -18.58
C ASP A 348 21.90 -3.20 -18.98
N ILE A 349 22.64 -2.17 -18.57
CA ILE A 349 24.06 -2.02 -18.90
C ILE A 349 24.93 -3.01 -18.12
N PHE A 350 24.73 -3.13 -16.79
CA PHE A 350 25.65 -3.87 -15.92
C PHE A 350 25.14 -5.27 -15.50
N TYR A 351 23.85 -5.56 -15.70
CA TYR A 351 23.17 -6.72 -15.12
C TYR A 351 22.06 -7.33 -15.99
N ALA A 352 22.11 -7.18 -17.32
CA ALA A 352 21.07 -7.70 -18.23
C ALA A 352 20.69 -9.16 -17.98
N ASP A 353 21.68 -10.02 -17.67
CA ASP A 353 21.47 -11.46 -17.45
C ASP A 353 21.00 -11.83 -16.04
N LYS A 354 20.95 -10.88 -15.09
CA LYS A 354 20.49 -11.16 -13.73
C LYS A 354 19.04 -11.58 -13.76
N LYS A 355 18.73 -12.71 -13.10
CA LYS A 355 17.36 -13.20 -12.95
C LYS A 355 16.66 -12.53 -11.77
N MET A 356 15.35 -12.34 -11.90
CA MET A 356 14.50 -11.69 -10.90
C MET A 356 14.60 -12.34 -9.50
N ILE A 357 14.68 -13.67 -9.43
CA ILE A 357 14.83 -14.40 -8.16
C ILE A 357 16.27 -14.88 -7.91
N GLY A 358 17.25 -14.23 -8.54
CA GLY A 358 18.67 -14.50 -8.32
C GLY A 358 19.02 -15.97 -8.42
N ASN A 359 19.65 -16.52 -7.39
CA ASN A 359 20.15 -17.90 -7.39
C ASN A 359 19.04 -18.94 -7.26
N TYR A 360 17.89 -18.56 -6.70
CA TYR A 360 16.72 -19.44 -6.66
C TYR A 360 16.21 -19.80 -8.05
N SER A 361 16.54 -19.03 -9.10
CA SER A 361 16.18 -19.37 -10.48
C SER A 361 16.76 -20.73 -10.94
N ARG A 362 17.88 -21.15 -10.34
CA ARG A 362 18.58 -22.40 -10.68
C ARG A 362 18.07 -23.61 -9.90
N PHE A 363 17.31 -23.41 -8.82
CA PHE A 363 16.80 -24.53 -8.02
C PHE A 363 15.92 -25.44 -8.89
N PRO A 364 16.09 -26.78 -8.83
CA PRO A 364 15.37 -27.72 -9.71
C PRO A 364 13.85 -27.55 -9.67
N PHE A 365 13.34 -27.19 -8.50
CA PHE A 365 11.92 -26.92 -8.27
C PHE A 365 11.43 -25.67 -9.01
N PHE A 366 12.20 -24.59 -8.96
CA PHE A 366 11.83 -23.29 -9.52
C PHE A 366 12.18 -23.17 -11.00
N LYS A 367 13.21 -23.85 -11.50
CA LYS A 367 13.71 -23.74 -12.88
C LYS A 367 12.63 -23.97 -13.96
N LYS A 368 11.57 -24.73 -13.64
CA LYS A 368 10.44 -25.00 -14.55
C LYS A 368 9.36 -23.91 -14.56
N HIS A 369 9.46 -22.92 -13.68
CA HIS A 369 8.51 -21.81 -13.57
C HIS A 369 8.93 -20.59 -14.40
N ASN A 370 7.95 -19.80 -14.81
CA ASN A 370 8.16 -18.55 -15.54
C ASN A 370 8.87 -17.51 -14.69
N PHE A 371 8.54 -17.42 -13.39
CA PHE A 371 9.21 -16.46 -12.50
C PHE A 371 10.74 -16.63 -12.43
N SER A 372 11.25 -17.83 -12.70
CA SER A 372 12.70 -18.12 -12.74
C SER A 372 13.37 -17.65 -14.01
N ASN A 373 12.60 -17.49 -15.09
CA ASN A 373 13.13 -17.12 -16.40
C ASN A 373 13.20 -15.61 -16.60
N TYR A 374 12.34 -14.85 -15.92
CA TYR A 374 12.34 -13.39 -15.98
C TYR A 374 13.70 -12.81 -15.55
N SER A 375 14.16 -11.85 -16.35
CA SER A 375 15.24 -10.95 -16.00
C SER A 375 14.86 -10.10 -14.79
N PHE A 376 15.84 -9.49 -14.15
CA PHE A 376 15.59 -8.57 -13.06
C PHE A 376 14.77 -7.36 -13.51
N ASN A 377 14.96 -6.88 -14.75
CA ASN A 377 14.23 -5.72 -15.26
C ASN A 377 12.76 -6.01 -15.63
N ASP A 378 12.40 -7.26 -15.93
CA ASP A 378 11.00 -7.65 -16.19
C ASP A 378 10.07 -7.34 -14.99
N GLN A 379 10.63 -7.26 -13.78
CA GLN A 379 9.86 -6.94 -12.57
C GLN A 379 9.10 -5.61 -12.68
N PHE A 380 9.65 -4.61 -13.38
CA PHE A 380 9.04 -3.28 -13.48
C PHE A 380 7.71 -3.32 -14.22
N SER A 381 7.65 -4.10 -15.30
CA SER A 381 6.41 -4.35 -16.05
C SER A 381 5.46 -5.26 -15.29
N LEU A 382 5.98 -6.29 -14.59
CA LEU A 382 5.15 -7.19 -13.77
C LEU A 382 4.47 -6.47 -12.61
N ILE A 383 5.14 -5.52 -11.95
CA ILE A 383 4.55 -4.69 -10.88
C ILE A 383 3.42 -3.83 -11.45
N ASN A 384 3.61 -3.23 -12.62
CA ASN A 384 2.54 -2.46 -13.24
C ASN A 384 1.31 -3.35 -13.59
N LYS A 385 1.56 -4.49 -14.24
CA LYS A 385 0.52 -5.51 -14.55
C LYS A 385 -0.20 -6.02 -13.30
N PHE A 386 0.49 -6.11 -12.17
CA PHE A 386 -0.10 -6.46 -10.88
C PHE A 386 -1.18 -5.47 -10.42
N VAL A 387 -0.93 -4.17 -10.60
CA VAL A 387 -1.90 -3.10 -10.27
C VAL A 387 -3.04 -3.07 -11.28
N PHE A 388 -2.72 -3.07 -12.58
CA PHE A 388 -3.70 -3.02 -13.67
C PHE A 388 -4.69 -4.18 -13.61
N SER A 389 -4.20 -5.42 -13.43
CA SER A 389 -5.05 -6.62 -13.34
C SER A 389 -6.08 -6.58 -12.19
N ARG A 390 -5.88 -5.72 -11.19
CA ARG A 390 -6.79 -5.53 -10.04
C ARG A 390 -7.73 -4.34 -10.20
N ASP A 391 -7.60 -3.57 -11.29
CA ASP A 391 -8.34 -2.33 -11.54
C ASP A 391 -8.14 -1.32 -10.38
N LEU A 392 -6.90 -1.23 -9.91
CA LEU A 392 -6.50 -0.33 -8.81
C LEU A 392 -5.74 0.90 -9.29
N ASN A 393 -5.39 0.98 -10.58
CA ASN A 393 -4.66 2.09 -11.17
C ASN A 393 -5.41 3.43 -10.97
N GLN A 394 -4.69 4.54 -10.97
CA GLN A 394 -5.19 5.92 -10.93
C GLN A 394 -4.43 6.74 -11.97
N LYS A 395 -4.99 7.90 -12.36
CA LYS A 395 -4.32 8.83 -13.29
C LYS A 395 -2.93 9.16 -12.78
N ILE A 396 -1.93 8.99 -13.62
CA ILE A 396 -0.54 9.27 -13.22
C ILE A 396 -0.30 10.78 -13.06
N SER A 397 -1.07 11.64 -13.73
CA SER A 397 -1.05 13.10 -13.53
C SER A 397 -1.63 13.57 -12.18
N SER A 398 -2.19 12.67 -11.36
CA SER A 398 -2.74 13.07 -10.05
C SER A 398 -1.63 13.46 -9.07
N TYR A 399 -1.87 14.50 -8.28
CA TYR A 399 -1.03 14.83 -7.13
C TYR A 399 -0.85 13.64 -6.18
N PRO A 400 0.36 13.45 -5.58
CA PRO A 400 0.66 12.38 -4.63
C PRO A 400 -0.38 12.20 -3.53
N GLU A 401 -0.90 13.31 -3.00
CA GLU A 401 -1.89 13.30 -1.92
C GLU A 401 -3.25 12.72 -2.29
N ASN A 402 -3.58 12.63 -3.58
CA ASN A 402 -4.82 12.03 -4.08
C ASN A 402 -4.62 10.56 -4.49
N LEU A 403 -3.37 10.08 -4.53
CA LEU A 403 -3.05 8.69 -4.80
C LEU A 403 -3.26 7.85 -3.54
N THR A 404 -3.79 6.65 -3.71
CA THR A 404 -3.69 5.61 -2.69
C THR A 404 -2.24 5.14 -2.59
N ARG A 405 -1.85 4.52 -1.47
CA ARG A 405 -0.49 4.01 -1.25
C ARG A 405 0.02 3.14 -2.40
N ILE A 406 -0.82 2.22 -2.90
CA ILE A 406 -0.46 1.36 -4.04
C ILE A 406 -0.23 2.16 -5.31
N ASN A 407 -0.96 3.26 -5.53
CA ASN A 407 -0.76 4.10 -6.68
C ASN A 407 0.47 5.00 -6.55
N TYR A 408 0.71 5.55 -5.36
CA TYR A 408 1.91 6.34 -5.07
C TYR A 408 3.18 5.48 -5.20
N ARG A 409 3.21 4.28 -4.59
CA ARG A 409 4.42 3.44 -4.58
C ARG A 409 4.62 2.60 -5.83
N LEU A 410 3.53 2.10 -6.44
CA LEU A 410 3.62 1.12 -7.53
C LEU A 410 3.04 1.68 -8.84
N ASN A 411 1.75 2.03 -8.89
CA ASN A 411 1.12 2.38 -10.17
C ASN A 411 1.83 3.53 -10.87
N ASN A 412 2.02 4.64 -10.17
CA ASN A 412 2.51 5.88 -10.77
C ASN A 412 3.97 5.74 -11.23
N PRO A 413 4.93 5.29 -10.39
CA PRO A 413 6.32 5.13 -10.84
C PRO A 413 6.46 4.15 -12.01
N TYR A 414 5.87 2.95 -11.90
CA TYR A 414 6.06 1.91 -12.91
C TYR A 414 5.22 2.15 -14.17
N SER A 415 4.04 2.76 -14.09
CA SER A 415 3.30 3.18 -15.29
C SER A 415 4.00 4.33 -16.00
N SER A 416 4.48 5.32 -15.27
CA SER A 416 5.22 6.43 -15.85
C SER A 416 6.50 5.96 -16.54
N PHE A 417 7.23 5.03 -15.94
CA PHE A 417 8.36 4.34 -16.59
C PHE A 417 7.96 3.67 -17.92
N ASN A 418 6.93 2.82 -17.90
CA ASN A 418 6.50 2.11 -19.11
C ASN A 418 6.04 3.08 -20.20
N ASN A 419 5.33 4.15 -19.80
CA ASN A 419 4.87 5.19 -20.72
C ASN A 419 6.03 6.02 -21.27
N LEU A 420 7.04 6.37 -20.46
CA LEU A 420 8.25 7.06 -20.94
C LEU A 420 9.06 6.19 -21.90
N LYS A 421 9.18 4.88 -21.61
CA LYS A 421 9.82 3.92 -22.53
C LYS A 421 9.05 3.78 -23.84
N TYR A 422 7.71 3.77 -23.76
CA TYR A 422 6.87 3.77 -24.95
C TYR A 422 7.03 5.06 -25.76
N LEU A 423 7.08 6.22 -25.09
CA LEU A 423 7.33 7.52 -25.72
C LEU A 423 8.70 7.56 -26.41
N GLU A 424 9.77 7.08 -25.77
CA GLU A 424 11.10 6.95 -26.37
C GLU A 424 11.08 6.08 -27.64
N ASN A 425 10.37 4.95 -27.62
CA ASN A 425 10.20 4.08 -28.78
C ASN A 425 9.37 4.72 -29.91
N PHE A 426 8.46 5.65 -29.57
CA PHE A 426 7.59 6.34 -30.52
C PHE A 426 8.33 7.48 -31.24
N ILE A 427 8.98 8.38 -30.47
CA ILE A 427 9.64 9.59 -31.00
C ILE A 427 11.12 9.36 -31.36
N GLY A 428 11.71 8.26 -30.93
CA GLY A 428 13.12 7.94 -31.11
C GLY A 428 14.02 8.38 -29.95
N THR A 429 15.09 7.60 -29.72
CA THR A 429 16.02 7.77 -28.59
C THR A 429 16.74 9.13 -28.58
N LYS A 430 17.09 9.66 -29.76
CA LYS A 430 17.75 10.96 -29.91
C LYS A 430 16.84 12.10 -29.43
N SER A 431 15.62 12.16 -29.94
CA SER A 431 14.61 13.17 -29.58
C SER A 431 14.24 13.12 -28.11
N PHE A 432 14.09 11.91 -27.57
CA PHE A 432 13.85 11.71 -26.14
C PHE A 432 15.01 12.24 -25.28
N LYS A 433 16.26 11.89 -25.62
CA LYS A 433 17.45 12.35 -24.88
C LYS A 433 17.58 13.88 -24.89
N LEU A 434 17.36 14.53 -26.03
CA LEU A 434 17.37 15.99 -26.12
C LEU A 434 16.30 16.64 -25.24
N SER A 435 15.10 16.07 -25.20
CA SER A 435 14.00 16.53 -24.35
C SER A 435 14.35 16.44 -22.86
N ILE A 436 14.95 15.32 -22.42
CA ILE A 436 15.38 15.12 -21.02
C ILE A 436 16.50 16.10 -20.63
N ASN A 437 17.46 16.34 -21.52
CA ASN A 437 18.54 17.29 -21.25
C ASN A 437 18.02 18.73 -21.14
N GLU A 438 17.10 19.15 -22.01
CA GLU A 438 16.46 20.47 -21.91
C GLU A 438 15.63 20.60 -20.63
N LEU A 439 14.88 19.55 -20.26
CA LEU A 439 14.12 19.51 -19.01
C LEU A 439 14.99 19.72 -17.76
N PHE A 440 16.18 19.13 -17.72
CA PHE A 440 17.11 19.28 -16.60
C PHE A 440 17.77 20.66 -16.51
N ASN A 441 17.82 21.40 -17.62
CA ASN A 441 18.39 22.75 -17.69
C ASN A 441 17.31 23.84 -17.49
N ASN A 442 16.12 23.66 -18.04
CA ASN A 442 15.01 24.62 -18.05
C ASN A 442 13.78 24.07 -17.33
N SER A 443 13.91 23.81 -16.02
CA SER A 443 12.87 23.13 -15.22
C SER A 443 11.56 23.91 -15.03
N ASN A 444 11.45 25.16 -15.48
CA ASN A 444 10.25 25.99 -15.36
C ASN A 444 9.34 25.96 -16.59
N ASP A 445 9.80 25.42 -17.71
CA ASP A 445 9.02 25.35 -18.95
C ASP A 445 7.98 24.23 -18.90
N ASN A 446 6.92 24.36 -19.70
CA ASN A 446 5.90 23.32 -19.81
C ASN A 446 6.50 22.04 -20.44
N ILE A 447 6.46 20.94 -19.69
CA ILE A 447 7.02 19.63 -20.08
C ILE A 447 6.51 19.19 -21.46
N SER A 448 5.22 19.37 -21.75
CA SER A 448 4.66 18.98 -23.06
C SER A 448 5.34 19.73 -24.21
N ASN A 449 5.64 21.01 -24.01
CA ASN A 449 6.26 21.85 -25.03
C ASN A 449 7.72 21.46 -25.25
N ILE A 450 8.45 21.11 -24.19
CA ILE A 450 9.84 20.62 -24.29
C ILE A 450 9.88 19.35 -25.16
N PHE A 451 9.04 18.36 -24.87
CA PHE A 451 9.02 17.12 -25.65
C PHE A 451 8.52 17.34 -27.09
N GLN A 452 7.51 18.19 -27.28
CA GLN A 452 6.98 18.48 -28.62
C GLN A 452 8.00 19.22 -29.50
N LYS A 453 8.81 20.11 -28.92
CA LYS A 453 9.88 20.86 -29.62
C LYS A 453 10.93 19.95 -30.26
N HIS A 454 11.23 18.81 -29.63
CA HIS A 454 12.23 17.84 -30.13
C HIS A 454 11.62 16.68 -30.91
N SER A 455 10.29 16.66 -31.10
CA SER A 455 9.57 15.56 -31.76
C SER A 455 8.94 16.03 -33.07
N GLU A 456 9.10 15.22 -34.13
CA GLU A 456 8.40 15.42 -35.41
C GLU A 456 6.95 14.92 -35.36
N GLN A 457 6.61 14.11 -34.36
CA GLN A 457 5.27 13.53 -34.17
C GLN A 457 4.47 14.35 -33.16
N ASN A 458 3.13 14.40 -33.33
CA ASN A 458 2.22 15.01 -32.35
C ASN A 458 2.15 14.16 -31.06
N LEU A 459 2.39 14.79 -29.91
CA LEU A 459 2.42 14.15 -28.58
C LEU A 459 1.21 14.49 -27.68
N GLU A 460 0.18 15.14 -28.21
CA GLU A 460 -1.05 15.45 -27.45
C GLU A 460 -1.70 14.20 -26.87
N TRP A 461 -1.72 13.09 -27.62
CA TRP A 461 -2.24 11.80 -27.14
C TRP A 461 -1.52 11.30 -25.87
N PHE A 462 -0.25 11.68 -25.67
CA PHE A 462 0.53 11.29 -24.50
C PHE A 462 0.17 12.16 -23.29
N PHE A 463 0.30 13.48 -23.45
CA PHE A 463 0.16 14.44 -22.35
C PHE A 463 -1.29 14.76 -21.98
N ASN A 464 -2.19 14.84 -22.96
CA ASN A 464 -3.60 15.18 -22.74
C ASN A 464 -4.44 13.94 -22.45
N ASP A 465 -4.18 12.83 -23.15
CA ASP A 465 -5.03 11.65 -23.05
C ASP A 465 -4.40 10.58 -22.14
N LEU A 466 -3.26 9.98 -22.49
CA LEU A 466 -2.73 8.78 -21.81
C LEU A 466 -2.39 9.04 -20.33
N MET A 467 -1.78 10.19 -20.03
CA MET A 467 -1.42 10.55 -18.66
C MET A 467 -2.62 10.85 -17.76
N ASN A 468 -3.74 11.28 -18.35
CA ASN A 468 -4.98 11.64 -17.65
C ASN A 468 -6.02 10.52 -17.67
N ASP A 469 -5.71 9.40 -18.33
CA ASP A 469 -6.52 8.21 -18.34
C ASP A 469 -6.24 7.35 -17.10
N ASP A 470 -7.30 6.71 -16.67
CA ASP A 470 -7.32 5.86 -15.51
C ASP A 470 -8.00 4.52 -15.84
N LYS A 471 -8.46 4.33 -17.08
CA LYS A 471 -9.03 3.09 -17.58
C LYS A 471 -7.93 2.05 -17.81
N ASN A 472 -8.34 0.79 -17.76
CA ASN A 472 -7.47 -0.32 -18.08
C ASN A 472 -7.55 -0.61 -19.58
N LEU A 473 -6.43 -0.39 -20.28
CA LEU A 473 -6.29 -0.80 -21.68
C LEU A 473 -6.64 -2.29 -21.84
N ASP A 474 -7.41 -2.60 -22.87
CA ASP A 474 -7.81 -3.95 -23.26
C ASP A 474 -8.22 -3.91 -24.73
N TYR A 475 -7.34 -4.42 -25.58
CA TYR A 475 -7.57 -4.56 -27.01
C TYR A 475 -7.99 -5.99 -27.32
N LYS A 476 -8.73 -6.20 -28.40
CA LYS A 476 -9.15 -7.53 -28.83
C LYS A 476 -9.18 -7.62 -30.33
N ILE A 477 -8.61 -8.69 -30.88
CA ILE A 477 -8.80 -9.05 -32.28
C ILE A 477 -10.01 -9.96 -32.42
N ILE A 478 -10.91 -9.61 -33.34
CA ILE A 478 -12.11 -10.38 -33.68
C ILE A 478 -12.06 -10.74 -35.15
N LYS A 479 -12.38 -12.00 -35.47
CA LYS A 479 -12.58 -12.44 -36.86
C LYS A 479 -14.04 -12.21 -37.25
N GLU A 480 -14.26 -11.44 -38.30
CA GLU A 480 -15.59 -11.15 -38.87
C GLU A 480 -15.59 -11.61 -40.34
N ASN A 481 -16.25 -12.74 -40.62
CA ASN A 481 -16.21 -13.41 -41.92
C ASN A 481 -14.76 -13.71 -42.36
N ASN A 482 -14.35 -13.14 -43.50
CA ASN A 482 -12.98 -13.22 -44.03
C ASN A 482 -12.09 -12.05 -43.58
N ASN A 483 -12.58 -11.11 -42.76
CA ASN A 483 -11.79 -9.97 -42.30
C ASN A 483 -11.47 -10.07 -40.81
N PHE A 484 -10.46 -9.33 -40.40
CA PHE A 484 -10.13 -9.13 -39.00
C PHE A 484 -10.48 -7.71 -38.59
N SER A 485 -10.95 -7.55 -37.37
CA SER A 485 -11.14 -6.23 -36.77
C SER A 485 -10.50 -6.19 -35.40
N ILE A 486 -9.97 -5.03 -35.06
CA ILE A 486 -9.45 -4.75 -33.74
C ILE A 486 -10.50 -3.92 -33.03
N VAL A 487 -10.90 -4.35 -31.84
CA VAL A 487 -11.86 -3.67 -30.99
C VAL A 487 -11.18 -3.30 -29.69
N SER A 488 -11.61 -2.21 -29.09
CA SER A 488 -11.18 -1.78 -27.76
C SER A 488 -12.41 -1.63 -26.86
N ASN A 489 -12.23 -1.90 -25.56
CA ASN A 489 -13.33 -1.76 -24.61
C ASN A 489 -13.70 -0.29 -24.31
N ASN A 490 -12.91 0.67 -24.81
CA ASN A 490 -13.11 2.10 -24.62
C ASN A 490 -12.61 2.88 -25.84
N ASN A 491 -13.06 4.13 -25.99
CA ASN A 491 -12.56 5.06 -27.01
C ASN A 491 -11.11 5.50 -26.71
N TYR A 492 -10.12 4.64 -26.93
CA TYR A 492 -8.70 5.02 -26.84
C TYR A 492 -8.28 5.74 -28.12
N THR A 493 -7.52 6.83 -28.00
CA THR A 493 -6.97 7.59 -29.13
C THR A 493 -5.46 7.41 -29.29
N TYR A 494 -4.83 6.65 -28.40
CA TYR A 494 -3.38 6.44 -28.39
C TYR A 494 -2.93 5.64 -29.62
N PRO A 495 -1.80 6.01 -30.24
CA PRO A 495 -1.09 5.12 -31.13
C PRO A 495 -0.84 3.78 -30.43
N VAL A 496 -1.05 2.69 -31.14
CA VAL A 496 -0.80 1.33 -30.65
C VAL A 496 -0.14 0.50 -31.75
N VAL A 497 0.78 -0.38 -31.37
CA VAL A 497 1.56 -1.18 -32.31
C VAL A 497 0.72 -2.35 -32.83
N LEU A 498 0.46 -2.36 -34.13
CA LEU A 498 -0.03 -3.52 -34.87
C LEU A 498 1.16 -4.29 -35.45
N ARG A 499 1.29 -5.56 -35.09
CA ARG A 499 2.30 -6.48 -35.62
C ARG A 499 1.65 -7.52 -36.53
N THR A 500 2.07 -7.55 -37.78
CA THR A 500 1.73 -8.61 -38.75
C THR A 500 2.93 -9.55 -38.89
N THR A 501 2.69 -10.86 -38.85
CA THR A 501 3.73 -11.87 -39.12
C THR A 501 3.35 -12.66 -40.35
N PHE A 502 4.29 -12.75 -41.29
CA PHE A 502 4.11 -13.45 -42.56
C PHE A 502 4.50 -14.93 -42.44
N SER A 503 4.12 -15.74 -43.43
CA SER A 503 4.40 -17.19 -43.45
C SER A 503 5.90 -17.53 -43.43
N ASN A 504 6.76 -16.58 -43.84
CA ASN A 504 8.23 -16.68 -43.77
C ASN A 504 8.81 -16.24 -42.41
N ASN A 505 7.98 -16.08 -41.38
CA ASN A 505 8.32 -15.57 -40.04
C ASN A 505 8.86 -14.13 -39.98
N LYS A 506 8.85 -13.36 -41.08
CA LYS A 506 9.12 -11.92 -41.01
C LYS A 506 7.94 -11.20 -40.36
N SER A 507 8.23 -10.17 -39.57
CA SER A 507 7.21 -9.34 -38.93
C SER A 507 7.36 -7.87 -39.26
N GLU A 508 6.23 -7.20 -39.47
CA GLU A 508 6.15 -5.75 -39.67
C GLU A 508 5.36 -5.11 -38.52
N ASN A 509 5.84 -3.98 -38.00
CA ASN A 509 5.18 -3.23 -36.95
C ASN A 509 4.69 -1.89 -37.52
N LYS A 510 3.42 -1.54 -37.28
CA LYS A 510 2.83 -0.26 -37.66
C LYS A 510 2.11 0.36 -36.47
N TYR A 511 2.31 1.66 -36.24
CA TYR A 511 1.48 2.41 -35.29
C TYR A 511 0.13 2.72 -35.94
N ILE A 512 -0.96 2.37 -35.26
CA ILE A 512 -2.33 2.69 -35.66
C ILE A 512 -3.05 3.42 -34.51
N SER A 513 -3.97 4.30 -34.87
CA SER A 513 -4.83 5.02 -33.92
C SER A 513 -6.27 4.90 -34.42
N PHE A 514 -7.21 4.56 -33.55
CA PHE A 514 -8.60 4.31 -33.95
C PHE A 514 -9.54 4.46 -32.76
N VAL A 515 -10.78 4.86 -33.00
CA VAL A 515 -11.82 4.93 -31.97
C VAL A 515 -12.72 3.71 -32.08
N ASN A 516 -12.88 2.96 -31.00
CA ASN A 516 -13.68 1.73 -30.87
C ASN A 516 -13.23 0.56 -31.72
N LYS A 517 -13.19 0.71 -33.05
CA LYS A 517 -12.97 -0.37 -34.00
C LYS A 517 -12.04 0.06 -35.14
N TYR A 518 -11.09 -0.80 -35.48
CA TYR A 518 -10.23 -0.68 -36.65
C TYR A 518 -10.40 -1.91 -37.55
N ASN A 519 -10.82 -1.68 -38.79
CA ASN A 519 -11.00 -2.76 -39.76
C ASN A 519 -9.68 -3.04 -40.47
N LEU A 520 -9.18 -4.27 -40.33
CA LEU A 520 -7.98 -4.72 -41.03
C LEU A 520 -8.38 -5.19 -42.43
N ARG A 521 -8.11 -4.36 -43.43
CA ARG A 521 -8.11 -4.77 -44.84
C ARG A 521 -6.76 -5.39 -45.13
N ILE A 522 -6.67 -6.71 -44.98
CA ILE A 522 -5.45 -7.46 -45.19
C ILE A 522 -5.68 -8.41 -46.37
N GLU A 523 -4.84 -8.32 -47.40
CA GLU A 523 -4.71 -9.40 -48.38
C GLU A 523 -4.19 -10.63 -47.63
N GLN A 524 -5.05 -11.63 -47.44
CA GLN A 524 -4.75 -12.80 -46.59
C GLN A 524 -3.56 -13.64 -47.07
N ASN A 525 -3.13 -13.43 -48.30
CA ASN A 525 -2.05 -14.18 -48.93
C ASN A 525 -0.75 -13.90 -48.16
N ASN A 526 -0.27 -14.93 -47.46
CA ASN A 526 1.01 -14.98 -46.74
C ASN A 526 1.05 -14.44 -45.30
N ILE A 527 -0.07 -14.23 -44.60
CA ILE A 527 -0.06 -13.83 -43.18
C ILE A 527 -0.42 -14.99 -42.28
N SER A 528 0.45 -15.27 -41.30
CA SER A 528 0.29 -16.37 -40.35
C SER A 528 -0.28 -15.91 -39.00
N LYS A 529 0.05 -14.68 -38.58
CA LYS A 529 -0.28 -14.15 -37.24
C LYS A 529 -0.53 -12.65 -37.29
N ILE A 530 -1.55 -12.18 -36.58
CA ILE A 530 -1.81 -10.76 -36.35
C ILE A 530 -1.85 -10.53 -34.84
N GLU A 531 -1.17 -9.47 -34.38
CA GLU A 531 -1.05 -9.13 -32.98
C GLU A 531 -1.19 -7.61 -32.78
N ILE A 532 -2.03 -7.19 -31.84
CA ILE A 532 -2.18 -5.78 -31.43
C ILE A 532 -1.51 -5.56 -30.08
N ASN A 533 -0.84 -4.44 -29.88
CA ASN A 533 -0.12 -4.11 -28.64
C ASN A 533 0.74 -5.28 -28.11
N PRO A 534 1.71 -5.81 -28.89
CA PRO A 534 2.53 -6.92 -28.42
C PRO A 534 3.23 -6.58 -27.08
N PRO A 535 3.54 -7.59 -26.24
CA PRO A 535 4.20 -7.36 -24.96
C PRO A 535 5.47 -6.51 -25.09
N GLY A 536 5.67 -5.58 -24.16
CA GLY A 536 6.75 -4.59 -24.19
C GLY A 536 6.35 -3.20 -24.70
N ASN A 537 5.09 -3.02 -25.13
CA ASN A 537 4.49 -1.71 -25.45
C ASN A 537 3.62 -1.21 -24.28
N LEU A 538 2.45 -0.63 -24.57
CA LEU A 538 1.52 -0.16 -23.54
C LEU A 538 1.07 -1.32 -22.65
N ILE A 539 0.97 -1.07 -21.34
CA ILE A 539 0.51 -2.08 -20.38
C ILE A 539 -1.00 -2.23 -20.45
N GLU A 540 -1.47 -3.48 -20.58
CA GLU A 540 -2.88 -3.78 -20.67
C GLU A 540 -3.31 -4.91 -19.73
N LYS A 541 -4.62 -5.04 -19.54
CA LYS A 541 -5.21 -6.01 -18.62
C LYS A 541 -5.11 -7.45 -19.11
N ASN A 542 -5.26 -7.67 -20.41
CA ASN A 542 -5.26 -8.99 -21.02
C ASN A 542 -4.56 -8.96 -22.38
N TYR A 543 -3.45 -9.67 -22.50
CA TYR A 543 -2.74 -9.83 -23.78
C TYR A 543 -3.21 -11.06 -24.57
N LYS A 544 -3.99 -11.96 -23.96
CA LYS A 544 -4.35 -13.25 -24.59
C LYS A 544 -5.38 -13.10 -25.72
N ASN A 545 -6.13 -12.01 -25.72
CA ASN A 545 -7.11 -11.62 -26.73
C ASN A 545 -6.52 -10.72 -27.83
N ASN A 546 -5.23 -10.41 -27.74
CA ASN A 546 -4.55 -9.51 -28.67
C ASN A 546 -3.96 -10.20 -29.88
N ILE A 547 -4.03 -11.53 -29.92
CA ILE A 547 -3.39 -12.35 -30.92
C ILE A 547 -4.43 -13.23 -31.61
N ILE A 548 -4.31 -13.31 -32.94
CA ILE A 548 -5.03 -14.31 -33.72
C ILE A 548 -4.07 -15.00 -34.69
N TYR A 549 -4.16 -16.33 -34.76
CA TYR A 549 -3.48 -17.14 -35.76
C TYR A 549 -4.43 -17.34 -36.94
N VAL A 550 -4.01 -16.92 -38.15
CA VAL A 550 -4.87 -16.95 -39.34
C VAL A 550 -5.23 -18.41 -39.70
N ASP A 551 -4.29 -19.34 -39.51
CA ASP A 551 -4.46 -20.78 -39.70
C ASP A 551 -5.37 -21.48 -38.67
N GLY A 552 -5.89 -20.76 -37.66
CA GLY A 552 -6.79 -21.33 -36.63
C GLY A 552 -6.11 -22.12 -35.51
N LYS A 553 -4.77 -22.10 -35.42
CA LYS A 553 -4.02 -22.74 -34.33
C LYS A 553 -4.40 -22.12 -32.96
N LYS A 554 -4.66 -22.98 -31.97
CA LYS A 554 -4.96 -22.56 -30.59
C LYS A 554 -3.68 -22.49 -29.73
N PRO A 555 -3.60 -21.58 -28.75
CA PRO A 555 -2.49 -21.55 -27.80
C PRO A 555 -2.41 -22.84 -26.99
N LYS A 556 -1.18 -23.31 -26.73
CA LYS A 556 -0.90 -24.56 -26.00
C LYS A 556 -1.36 -24.46 -24.55
N THR A 557 -1.97 -25.53 -24.02
CA THR A 557 -2.29 -25.68 -22.60
C THR A 557 -1.18 -26.41 -21.86
N ILE A 558 -0.69 -25.84 -20.75
CA ILE A 558 0.42 -26.35 -19.96
C ILE A 558 0.00 -26.45 -18.50
N PHE A 559 0.30 -27.60 -17.89
CA PHE A 559 0.14 -27.81 -16.45
C PHE A 559 1.39 -27.39 -15.71
N ARG A 560 1.25 -26.58 -14.66
CA ARG A 560 2.38 -26.08 -13.87
C ARG A 560 2.16 -26.39 -12.40
N PHE A 561 3.20 -26.92 -11.76
CA PHE A 561 3.17 -27.16 -10.33
C PHE A 561 3.17 -25.82 -9.61
N PHE A 562 2.26 -25.58 -8.66
CA PHE A 562 1.99 -24.29 -8.03
C PHE A 562 1.64 -23.12 -8.97
N THR A 563 1.11 -22.06 -8.37
CA THR A 563 0.81 -20.80 -9.07
C THR A 563 2.09 -20.14 -9.59
N ASP A 564 2.03 -19.56 -10.79
CA ASP A 564 3.16 -18.93 -11.49
C ASP A 564 2.69 -17.65 -12.20
N PHE A 565 3.63 -16.85 -12.72
CA PHE A 565 3.28 -15.76 -13.63
C PHE A 565 2.79 -16.30 -14.97
N GLU A 566 1.85 -15.56 -15.56
CA GLU A 566 1.26 -15.96 -16.82
C GLU A 566 2.12 -15.60 -18.01
N LYS A 567 2.15 -16.52 -18.98
CA LYS A 567 2.67 -16.25 -20.32
C LYS A 567 1.53 -15.83 -21.24
N GLU A 568 1.83 -14.89 -22.13
CA GLU A 568 0.88 -14.24 -23.01
C GLU A 568 0.32 -15.18 -24.09
N TYR A 569 1.10 -16.18 -24.52
CA TYR A 569 0.72 -17.10 -25.61
C TYR A 569 0.44 -18.54 -25.15
N GLU A 570 0.30 -18.77 -23.85
CA GLU A 570 0.06 -20.10 -23.27
C GLU A 570 -1.18 -20.10 -22.36
N ASN A 571 -1.97 -21.17 -22.42
CA ASN A 571 -2.98 -21.48 -21.42
C ASN A 571 -2.31 -22.24 -20.27
N GLN A 572 -2.55 -21.82 -19.02
CA GLN A 572 -1.88 -22.41 -17.86
C GLN A 572 -2.91 -22.91 -16.85
N ILE A 573 -2.74 -24.16 -16.43
CA ILE A 573 -3.47 -24.80 -15.33
C ILE A 573 -2.48 -25.09 -14.22
N TYR A 574 -2.65 -24.43 -13.09
CA TYR A 574 -1.80 -24.63 -11.91
C TYR A 574 -2.33 -25.78 -11.08
N TYR A 575 -1.43 -26.62 -10.57
CA TYR A 575 -1.78 -27.71 -9.66
C TYR A 575 -0.88 -27.73 -8.42
N ARG A 576 -1.43 -28.00 -7.24
CA ARG A 576 -0.66 -28.10 -5.99
C ARG A 576 -1.23 -29.16 -5.05
N PRO A 577 -0.42 -29.82 -4.22
CA PRO A 577 -0.94 -30.73 -3.20
C PRO A 577 -1.82 -29.96 -2.23
N LEU A 578 -2.89 -30.61 -1.79
CA LEU A 578 -3.82 -30.11 -0.79
C LEU A 578 -3.87 -31.12 0.35
N PHE A 579 -3.69 -30.65 1.57
CA PHE A 579 -3.83 -31.47 2.77
C PHE A 579 -4.87 -30.82 3.67
N SER A 580 -5.93 -31.55 3.99
CA SER A 580 -6.95 -31.08 4.92
C SER A 580 -7.18 -32.09 6.03
N TYR A 581 -7.77 -31.60 7.12
CA TYR A 581 -8.19 -32.42 8.24
C TYR A 581 -9.52 -31.92 8.77
N ASN A 582 -10.43 -32.85 9.04
CA ASN A 582 -11.49 -32.66 10.02
C ASN A 582 -11.66 -33.97 10.81
N LEU A 583 -12.33 -33.91 11.95
CA LEU A 583 -12.44 -35.05 12.85
C LEU A 583 -13.00 -36.31 12.17
N TYR A 584 -14.01 -36.16 11.30
CA TYR A 584 -14.75 -37.26 10.68
C TYR A 584 -14.06 -37.84 9.44
N ASN A 585 -13.46 -36.99 8.62
CA ASN A 585 -12.71 -37.39 7.44
C ASN A 585 -11.28 -37.84 7.76
N GLY A 586 -10.74 -37.41 8.90
CA GLY A 586 -9.33 -37.55 9.24
C GLY A 586 -8.44 -36.79 8.25
N PHE A 587 -7.19 -37.24 8.14
CA PHE A 587 -6.28 -36.70 7.14
C PHE A 587 -6.81 -36.99 5.73
N SER A 588 -6.90 -35.94 4.91
CA SER A 588 -7.50 -36.00 3.59
C SER A 588 -6.59 -35.33 2.56
N PRO A 589 -5.64 -36.08 1.97
CA PRO A 589 -4.81 -35.56 0.89
C PRO A 589 -5.60 -35.41 -0.41
N GLY A 590 -5.16 -34.48 -1.25
CA GLY A 590 -5.75 -34.22 -2.54
C GLY A 590 -4.91 -33.26 -3.38
N ILE A 591 -5.54 -32.70 -4.39
CA ILE A 591 -4.90 -31.77 -5.33
C ILE A 591 -5.83 -30.57 -5.55
N THR A 592 -5.26 -29.38 -5.66
CA THR A 592 -5.95 -28.19 -6.16
C THR A 592 -5.58 -28.00 -7.61
N LEU A 593 -6.57 -27.87 -8.50
CA LEU A 593 -6.39 -27.38 -9.88
C LEU A 593 -7.01 -25.99 -10.00
N THR A 594 -6.27 -25.02 -10.55
CA THR A 594 -6.74 -23.64 -10.66
C THR A 594 -6.07 -22.90 -11.82
N ASN A 595 -6.75 -21.90 -12.37
CA ASN A 595 -6.12 -20.91 -13.26
C ASN A 595 -5.71 -19.63 -12.51
N LYS A 596 -5.87 -19.56 -11.18
CA LYS A 596 -5.56 -18.36 -10.40
C LYS A 596 -4.05 -18.11 -10.39
N SER A 597 -3.67 -16.90 -10.85
CA SER A 597 -2.29 -16.42 -10.89
C SER A 597 -2.10 -15.24 -9.92
N PRO A 598 -0.87 -14.72 -9.76
CA PRO A 598 -0.64 -13.48 -9.01
C PRO A 598 -1.35 -12.27 -9.64
N PHE A 599 -1.70 -12.34 -10.93
CA PHE A 599 -2.51 -11.33 -11.64
C PHE A 599 -3.98 -11.67 -11.51
N ARG A 600 -4.81 -10.68 -11.14
CA ARG A 600 -6.26 -10.94 -11.00
C ARG A 600 -6.90 -11.12 -12.37
N LYS A 601 -7.81 -12.09 -12.46
CA LYS A 601 -8.54 -12.43 -13.69
C LYS A 601 -10.02 -12.12 -13.54
N THR A 602 -10.68 -11.93 -14.68
CA THR A 602 -12.14 -11.85 -14.79
C THR A 602 -12.77 -13.20 -14.44
N PHE A 603 -12.17 -14.32 -14.86
CA PHE A 603 -12.68 -15.66 -14.59
C PHE A 603 -11.63 -16.51 -13.86
N THR A 604 -12.00 -17.07 -12.70
CA THR A 604 -11.15 -18.02 -11.97
C THR A 604 -11.92 -19.26 -11.53
N TYR A 605 -11.22 -20.39 -11.46
CA TYR A 605 -11.77 -21.62 -10.92
C TYR A 605 -10.80 -22.29 -9.94
N PHE A 606 -11.36 -23.07 -9.02
CA PHE A 606 -10.65 -24.00 -8.15
C PHE A 606 -11.40 -25.33 -8.11
N LEU A 607 -10.66 -26.40 -8.37
CA LEU A 607 -11.12 -27.78 -8.22
C LEU A 607 -10.25 -28.43 -7.16
N ASN A 608 -10.84 -28.87 -6.05
CA ASN A 608 -10.13 -29.41 -4.89
C ASN A 608 -10.57 -30.85 -4.57
N PRO A 609 -10.41 -31.83 -5.48
CA PRO A 609 -10.67 -33.23 -5.16
C PRO A 609 -9.69 -33.76 -4.10
N GLN A 610 -10.22 -34.51 -3.15
CA GLN A 610 -9.49 -35.07 -2.00
C GLN A 610 -10.02 -36.47 -1.69
N TYR A 611 -9.22 -37.26 -0.97
CA TYR A 611 -9.59 -38.59 -0.52
C TYR A 611 -9.53 -38.66 1.00
N SER A 612 -10.64 -39.01 1.64
CA SER A 612 -10.72 -39.14 3.10
C SER A 612 -10.18 -40.50 3.55
N PHE A 613 -9.13 -40.52 4.38
CA PHE A 613 -8.53 -41.78 4.85
C PHE A 613 -9.41 -42.53 5.86
N LYS A 614 -10.20 -41.81 6.68
CA LYS A 614 -11.13 -42.46 7.62
C LYS A 614 -12.30 -43.12 6.90
N THR A 615 -12.97 -42.40 5.99
CA THR A 615 -14.20 -42.89 5.36
C THR A 615 -13.96 -43.61 4.03
N LYS A 616 -12.71 -43.62 3.53
CA LYS A 616 -12.31 -44.21 2.24
C LYS A 616 -13.11 -43.70 1.03
N LYS A 617 -13.61 -42.46 1.08
CA LYS A 617 -14.49 -41.83 0.07
C LYS A 617 -13.90 -40.55 -0.51
N PRO A 618 -14.22 -40.19 -1.76
CA PRO A 618 -13.84 -38.90 -2.33
C PRO A 618 -14.66 -37.77 -1.71
N ILE A 619 -13.97 -36.68 -1.37
CA ILE A 619 -14.53 -35.43 -0.85
C ILE A 619 -13.90 -34.26 -1.61
N GLY A 620 -14.41 -33.05 -1.40
CA GLY A 620 -13.78 -31.86 -1.97
C GLY A 620 -14.74 -30.74 -2.31
N SER A 621 -14.24 -29.80 -3.11
CA SER A 621 -15.00 -28.62 -3.50
C SER A 621 -14.65 -28.10 -4.89
N ILE A 622 -15.62 -27.46 -5.52
CA ILE A 622 -15.47 -26.65 -6.73
C ILE A 622 -15.86 -25.22 -6.38
N ASN A 623 -15.05 -24.26 -6.82
CA ASN A 623 -15.35 -22.83 -6.71
C ASN A 623 -15.08 -22.16 -8.07
N ILE A 624 -16.09 -21.51 -8.63
CA ILE A 624 -15.99 -20.75 -9.87
C ILE A 624 -16.38 -19.30 -9.57
N GLU A 625 -15.51 -18.36 -9.93
CA GLU A 625 -15.70 -16.92 -9.71
C GLU A 625 -15.60 -16.18 -11.05
N LEU A 626 -16.64 -15.41 -11.37
CA LEU A 626 -16.64 -14.41 -12.43
C LEU A 626 -16.71 -13.03 -11.79
N ARG A 627 -15.70 -12.21 -12.05
CA ARG A 627 -15.57 -10.83 -11.55
C ARG A 627 -15.82 -9.85 -12.69
N ASP A 628 -16.90 -9.10 -12.57
CA ASP A 628 -17.28 -8.04 -13.49
C ASP A 628 -16.98 -6.66 -12.86
N VAL A 629 -16.28 -5.82 -13.61
CA VAL A 629 -15.81 -4.51 -13.14
C VAL A 629 -16.54 -3.43 -13.92
N ILE A 630 -17.68 -3.02 -13.38
CA ILE A 630 -18.54 -1.99 -13.98
C ILE A 630 -17.82 -0.64 -13.95
N SER A 631 -17.12 -0.32 -12.86
CA SER A 631 -16.24 0.83 -12.74
C SER A 631 -15.24 0.63 -11.59
N LYS A 632 -14.28 1.55 -11.42
CA LYS A 632 -13.32 1.49 -10.30
C LYS A 632 -13.95 1.43 -8.91
N THR A 633 -15.13 2.00 -8.78
CA THR A 633 -15.87 2.04 -7.52
C THR A 633 -16.91 0.93 -7.40
N LYS A 634 -17.25 0.22 -8.49
CA LYS A 634 -18.36 -0.73 -8.52
C LYS A 634 -17.91 -2.06 -9.14
N ILE A 635 -17.97 -3.13 -8.35
CA ILE A 635 -17.56 -4.48 -8.77
C ILE A 635 -18.71 -5.44 -8.46
N LEU A 636 -19.04 -6.29 -9.43
CA LEU A 636 -20.03 -7.35 -9.28
C LEU A 636 -19.32 -8.71 -9.42
N ASN A 637 -19.39 -9.56 -8.41
CA ASN A 637 -18.84 -10.92 -8.50
C ASN A 637 -19.96 -11.96 -8.42
N TYR A 638 -19.88 -12.92 -9.32
CA TYR A 638 -20.68 -14.13 -9.35
C TYR A 638 -19.80 -15.27 -8.87
N ASN A 639 -20.25 -16.00 -7.86
CA ASN A 639 -19.52 -17.12 -7.30
C ASN A 639 -20.45 -18.35 -7.22
N LEU A 640 -19.99 -19.46 -7.79
CA LEU A 640 -20.62 -20.77 -7.68
C LEU A 640 -19.71 -21.68 -6.87
N ASN A 641 -20.21 -22.11 -5.70
CA ASN A 641 -19.49 -23.03 -4.84
C ASN A 641 -20.26 -24.34 -4.68
N LEU A 642 -19.60 -25.46 -4.93
CA LEU A 642 -20.09 -26.82 -4.69
C LEU A 642 -19.11 -27.53 -3.76
N SER A 643 -19.61 -28.25 -2.76
CA SER A 643 -18.76 -28.96 -1.80
C SER A 643 -19.41 -30.24 -1.29
N LYS A 644 -18.60 -31.23 -0.94
CA LYS A 644 -19.00 -32.49 -0.32
C LYS A 644 -17.99 -32.89 0.75
N PHE A 645 -18.43 -33.00 2.01
CA PHE A 645 -17.60 -33.34 3.16
C PHE A 645 -18.40 -34.14 4.20
N ASN A 646 -17.71 -34.79 5.13
CA ASN A 646 -18.35 -35.43 6.28
C ASN A 646 -18.59 -34.42 7.40
N TYR A 647 -19.77 -34.49 8.02
CA TYR A 647 -20.10 -33.69 9.20
C TYR A 647 -20.26 -34.54 10.47
N ASN A 648 -20.36 -35.86 10.32
CA ASN A 648 -20.30 -36.84 11.38
C ASN A 648 -19.64 -38.12 10.82
N TYR A 649 -19.38 -39.11 11.68
CA TYR A 649 -18.87 -40.42 11.28
C TYR A 649 -19.78 -41.04 10.21
N ASP A 650 -19.20 -41.36 9.04
CA ASP A 650 -19.86 -41.90 7.84
C ASP A 650 -21.02 -41.10 7.22
N LEU A 651 -21.39 -39.95 7.78
CA LEU A 651 -22.43 -39.06 7.25
C LEU A 651 -21.84 -37.84 6.54
N TYR A 652 -22.28 -37.61 5.30
CA TYR A 652 -21.84 -36.48 4.49
C TYR A 652 -22.94 -35.47 4.20
N TYR A 653 -22.52 -34.26 3.84
CA TYR A 653 -23.39 -33.26 3.24
C TYR A 653 -22.85 -32.89 1.87
N THR A 654 -23.75 -32.53 0.96
CA THR A 654 -23.42 -31.77 -0.24
C THR A 654 -24.02 -30.38 -0.13
N ARG A 655 -23.24 -29.37 -0.50
CA ARG A 655 -23.62 -27.97 -0.41
C ARG A 655 -23.38 -27.28 -1.74
N PHE A 656 -24.43 -26.69 -2.30
CA PHE A 656 -24.38 -25.84 -3.48
C PHE A 656 -24.77 -24.41 -3.10
N SER A 657 -23.95 -23.44 -3.49
CA SER A 657 -24.07 -22.07 -2.97
C SER A 657 -23.77 -21.00 -4.01
N PRO A 658 -24.71 -20.74 -4.95
CA PRO A 658 -24.62 -19.57 -5.80
C PRO A 658 -24.66 -18.29 -4.97
N THR A 659 -23.75 -17.37 -5.27
CA THR A 659 -23.56 -16.11 -4.56
C THR A 659 -23.35 -14.98 -5.55
N LEU A 660 -24.15 -13.93 -5.42
CA LEU A 660 -23.97 -12.66 -6.08
C LEU A 660 -23.47 -11.65 -5.05
N SER A 661 -22.39 -10.93 -5.36
CA SER A 661 -21.85 -9.89 -4.49
C SER A 661 -21.61 -8.60 -5.25
N TYR A 662 -22.17 -7.49 -4.77
CA TYR A 662 -21.99 -6.17 -5.34
C TYR A 662 -21.24 -5.28 -4.35
N ILE A 663 -20.08 -4.80 -4.76
CA ILE A 663 -19.16 -4.02 -3.94
C ILE A 663 -19.12 -2.60 -4.47
N ILE A 664 -19.44 -1.64 -3.61
CA ILE A 664 -19.35 -0.21 -3.89
C ILE A 664 -18.28 0.40 -2.96
N LYS A 665 -17.27 1.01 -3.56
CA LYS A 665 -16.24 1.80 -2.89
C LYS A 665 -16.62 3.28 -2.95
N ASP A 666 -16.04 4.07 -2.06
CA ASP A 666 -16.13 5.53 -2.10
C ASP A 666 -15.55 6.09 -3.42
N LYS A 667 -16.04 7.25 -3.87
CA LYS A 667 -15.46 7.98 -5.01
C LYS A 667 -14.02 8.41 -4.69
N ASN A 668 -13.76 8.79 -3.43
CA ASN A 668 -12.39 8.98 -2.96
C ASN A 668 -11.77 7.62 -2.66
N LEU A 669 -10.91 7.12 -3.55
CA LEU A 669 -10.31 5.79 -3.45
C LEU A 669 -9.42 5.58 -2.21
N LYS A 670 -9.00 6.66 -1.53
CA LYS A 670 -8.27 6.59 -0.25
C LYS A 670 -9.18 6.33 0.96
N SER A 671 -10.48 6.59 0.81
CA SER A 671 -11.46 6.31 1.85
C SER A 671 -11.67 4.80 1.96
N ASN A 672 -11.55 4.26 3.17
CA ASN A 672 -11.85 2.86 3.45
C ASN A 672 -13.37 2.59 3.57
N LYS A 673 -14.22 3.57 3.20
CA LYS A 673 -15.67 3.39 3.16
C LYS A 673 -16.06 2.40 2.06
N ARG A 674 -16.82 1.38 2.44
CA ARG A 674 -17.33 0.35 1.53
C ARG A 674 -18.78 0.05 1.84
N LEU A 675 -19.53 -0.25 0.79
CA LEU A 675 -20.86 -0.81 0.86
C LEU A 675 -20.85 -2.12 0.09
N PHE A 676 -21.29 -3.19 0.73
CA PHE A 676 -21.26 -4.54 0.20
C PHE A 676 -22.65 -5.14 0.30
N PHE A 677 -23.20 -5.53 -0.84
CA PHE A 677 -24.44 -6.29 -0.93
C PHE A 677 -24.09 -7.71 -1.33
N GLN A 678 -24.71 -8.69 -0.67
CA GLN A 678 -24.55 -10.09 -1.02
C GLN A 678 -25.89 -10.78 -0.97
N LEU A 679 -26.21 -11.44 -2.08
CA LEU A 679 -27.32 -12.39 -2.17
C LEU A 679 -26.71 -13.77 -2.32
N LYS A 680 -27.06 -14.68 -1.43
CA LYS A 680 -26.51 -16.03 -1.40
C LYS A 680 -27.62 -17.02 -1.12
N ASN A 681 -27.83 -17.96 -2.03
CA ASN A 681 -28.69 -19.12 -1.79
C ASN A 681 -27.80 -20.32 -1.43
N ILE A 682 -28.16 -21.06 -0.39
CA ILE A 682 -27.40 -22.21 0.10
C ILE A 682 -28.34 -23.40 0.09
N SER A 683 -28.14 -24.32 -0.85
CA SER A 683 -28.85 -25.59 -0.90
C SER A 683 -27.98 -26.66 -0.27
N ILE A 684 -28.55 -27.41 0.67
CA ILE A 684 -27.90 -28.48 1.41
C ILE A 684 -28.67 -29.77 1.20
N ASN A 685 -27.94 -30.84 0.91
CA ASN A 685 -28.44 -32.20 0.95
C ASN A 685 -27.56 -32.95 1.95
N LYS A 686 -28.13 -33.26 3.11
CA LYS A 686 -27.44 -33.84 4.26
C LYS A 686 -27.91 -35.28 4.43
N GLN A 687 -26.98 -36.23 4.41
CA GLN A 687 -27.29 -37.62 4.72
C GLN A 687 -27.50 -37.78 6.22
N LEU A 688 -28.59 -38.41 6.62
CA LEU A 688 -28.90 -38.81 7.99
C LEU A 688 -28.58 -40.29 8.21
N GLU A 689 -28.71 -40.75 9.45
CA GLU A 689 -28.68 -42.17 9.76
C GLU A 689 -29.78 -42.93 8.98
N PHE A 690 -29.63 -44.24 8.83
CA PHE A 690 -30.55 -45.09 8.07
C PHE A 690 -30.71 -44.70 6.58
N ASN A 691 -29.73 -44.00 6.00
CA ASN A 691 -29.69 -43.58 4.59
C ASN A 691 -30.81 -42.62 4.16
N GLU A 692 -31.44 -41.93 5.11
CA GLU A 692 -32.34 -40.81 4.80
C GLU A 692 -31.55 -39.57 4.38
N ASN A 693 -32.20 -38.66 3.66
CA ASN A 693 -31.59 -37.40 3.23
C ASN A 693 -32.47 -36.22 3.62
N GLU A 694 -31.89 -35.28 4.36
CA GLU A 694 -32.50 -33.99 4.66
C GLU A 694 -32.07 -32.96 3.61
N LYS A 695 -33.04 -32.39 2.89
CA LYS A 695 -32.80 -31.35 1.89
C LYS A 695 -33.44 -30.05 2.34
N TYR A 696 -32.66 -28.98 2.36
CA TYR A 696 -33.17 -27.64 2.64
C TYR A 696 -32.37 -26.58 1.91
N SER A 697 -32.97 -25.40 1.76
CA SER A 697 -32.34 -24.24 1.17
C SER A 697 -32.52 -23.01 2.06
N ILE A 698 -31.52 -22.13 2.03
CA ILE A 698 -31.52 -20.88 2.79
C ILE A 698 -31.05 -19.78 1.85
N THR A 699 -31.94 -18.82 1.60
CA THR A 699 -31.59 -17.59 0.89
C THR A 699 -31.22 -16.52 1.91
N SER A 700 -30.06 -15.93 1.75
CA SER A 700 -29.54 -14.88 2.62
C SER A 700 -29.24 -13.60 1.84
N LEU A 701 -29.70 -12.48 2.38
CA LEU A 701 -29.39 -11.13 1.93
C LEU A 701 -28.56 -10.44 3.00
N SER A 702 -27.36 -10.01 2.66
CA SER A 702 -26.46 -9.29 3.55
C SER A 702 -26.10 -7.93 2.98
N ILE A 703 -26.22 -6.88 3.80
CA ILE A 703 -25.84 -5.51 3.46
C ILE A 703 -24.86 -5.03 4.52
N LEU A 704 -23.61 -4.81 4.13
CA LEU A 704 -22.54 -4.35 5.00
C LEU A 704 -22.08 -2.95 4.58
N LYS A 705 -22.25 -1.97 5.46
CA LYS A 705 -21.62 -0.65 5.35
C LYS A 705 -20.45 -0.59 6.33
N SER A 706 -19.24 -0.30 5.86
CA SER A 706 -18.05 -0.26 6.71
C SER A 706 -17.14 0.91 6.40
N ASN A 707 -16.36 1.34 7.40
CA ASN A 707 -15.25 2.25 7.28
C ASN A 707 -14.17 1.81 8.28
N ILE A 708 -13.08 1.23 7.78
CA ILE A 708 -12.07 0.55 8.60
C ILE A 708 -10.72 1.22 8.37
N ASN A 709 -10.24 1.96 9.37
CA ASN A 709 -8.89 2.54 9.41
C ASN A 709 -8.07 1.88 10.54
N ALA A 710 -6.78 2.22 10.61
CA ALA A 710 -5.89 1.73 11.68
C ALA A 710 -6.36 2.16 13.08
N ASP A 711 -6.68 3.45 13.25
CA ASP A 711 -7.08 4.07 14.51
C ASP A 711 -8.51 3.71 14.93
N LYS A 712 -9.39 3.54 13.95
CA LYS A 712 -10.83 3.41 14.16
C LYS A 712 -11.48 2.58 13.08
N SER A 713 -12.37 1.68 13.48
CA SER A 713 -13.22 0.95 12.55
C SER A 713 -14.68 1.02 12.99
N ARG A 714 -15.56 1.09 11.99
CA ARG A 714 -17.01 1.04 12.16
C ARG A 714 -17.60 0.16 11.07
N SER A 715 -18.54 -0.69 11.42
CA SER A 715 -19.34 -1.44 10.45
C SER A 715 -20.75 -1.63 10.93
N LEU A 716 -21.69 -1.62 9.98
CA LEU A 716 -23.08 -1.97 10.17
C LEU A 716 -23.42 -3.07 9.17
N LEU A 717 -23.82 -4.23 9.67
CA LEU A 717 -24.25 -5.38 8.88
C LEU A 717 -25.73 -5.62 9.15
N PHE A 718 -26.54 -5.55 8.11
CA PHE A 718 -27.89 -6.10 8.09
C PHE A 718 -27.85 -7.47 7.42
N ASN A 719 -28.50 -8.47 8.00
CA ASN A 719 -28.62 -9.81 7.43
C ASN A 719 -30.08 -10.26 7.52
N SER A 720 -30.61 -10.82 6.44
CA SER A 720 -31.93 -11.46 6.41
C SER A 720 -31.77 -12.85 5.82
N GLN A 721 -32.29 -13.86 6.52
CA GLN A 721 -32.24 -15.25 6.11
C GLN A 721 -33.66 -15.80 6.01
N LEU A 722 -33.98 -16.34 4.83
CA LEU A 722 -35.23 -17.00 4.52
C LEU A 722 -34.96 -18.49 4.30
N GLY A 723 -35.61 -19.33 5.10
CA GLY A 723 -35.72 -20.77 4.90
C GLY A 723 -37.18 -21.20 4.84
N ASN A 724 -37.42 -22.49 4.64
CA ASN A 724 -38.78 -23.03 4.51
C ASN A 724 -39.62 -22.77 5.77
N SER A 725 -39.05 -22.99 6.95
CA SER A 725 -39.73 -22.86 8.24
C SER A 725 -39.50 -21.52 8.95
N PHE A 726 -38.60 -20.66 8.47
CA PHE A 726 -38.24 -19.44 9.18
C PHE A 726 -37.92 -18.26 8.25
N LEU A 727 -38.10 -17.06 8.78
CA LEU A 727 -37.56 -15.82 8.27
C LEU A 727 -36.99 -15.07 9.47
N LYS A 728 -35.67 -14.88 9.50
CA LYS A 728 -34.99 -14.17 10.57
C LYS A 728 -34.12 -13.05 10.04
N THR A 729 -34.10 -11.95 10.76
CA THR A 729 -33.30 -10.77 10.43
C THR A 729 -32.38 -10.44 11.58
N SER A 730 -31.23 -9.85 11.26
CA SER A 730 -30.32 -9.34 12.26
C SER A 730 -29.63 -8.06 11.81
N LEU A 731 -29.28 -7.25 12.80
CA LEU A 731 -28.50 -6.04 12.67
C LEU A 731 -27.30 -6.15 13.60
N THR A 732 -26.09 -5.99 13.05
CA THR A 732 -24.85 -5.97 13.82
C THR A 732 -24.14 -4.64 13.60
N TYR A 733 -23.96 -3.87 14.67
CA TYR A 733 -23.09 -2.70 14.66
C TYR A 733 -21.79 -3.05 15.40
N SER A 734 -20.64 -2.85 14.74
CA SER A 734 -19.32 -3.07 15.34
C SER A 734 -18.51 -1.78 15.30
N PHE A 735 -17.85 -1.46 16.40
CA PHE A 735 -16.98 -0.31 16.55
C PHE A 735 -15.69 -0.70 17.27
N ARG A 736 -14.57 -0.16 16.80
CA ARG A 736 -13.28 -0.22 17.49
C ARG A 736 -12.62 1.13 17.40
N LYS A 737 -11.96 1.57 18.48
CA LYS A 737 -11.11 2.75 18.49
C LYS A 737 -9.87 2.50 19.35
N TYR A 738 -8.72 2.92 18.85
CA TYR A 738 -7.49 3.02 19.62
C TYR A 738 -7.40 4.37 20.32
N PHE A 739 -6.87 4.37 21.54
CA PHE A 739 -6.58 5.58 22.33
C PHE A 739 -5.20 5.48 22.96
N LYS A 740 -4.68 6.61 23.46
CA LYS A 740 -3.38 6.64 24.13
C LYS A 740 -3.43 5.79 25.41
N PRO A 741 -2.39 4.99 25.73
CA PRO A 741 -1.20 4.67 24.93
C PRO A 741 -1.38 3.32 24.19
N PHE A 742 -1.95 3.33 22.99
CA PHE A 742 -2.22 2.14 22.15
C PHE A 742 -3.11 1.06 22.79
N ARG A 743 -4.15 1.49 23.51
CA ARG A 743 -5.19 0.59 24.01
C ARG A 743 -6.37 0.61 23.05
N GLN A 744 -6.96 -0.55 22.77
CA GLN A 744 -8.19 -0.63 22.00
C GLN A 744 -9.39 -0.73 22.91
N TYR A 745 -10.48 -0.05 22.54
CA TYR A 745 -11.81 -0.34 23.01
C TYR A 745 -12.63 -0.79 21.81
N ASN A 746 -13.28 -1.95 21.94
CA ASN A 746 -14.18 -2.49 20.95
C ASN A 746 -15.57 -2.70 21.57
N PHE A 747 -16.59 -2.49 20.77
CA PHE A 747 -17.94 -2.90 21.12
C PHE A 747 -18.70 -3.39 19.89
N ARG A 748 -19.61 -4.32 20.12
CA ARG A 748 -20.51 -4.91 19.15
C ARG A 748 -21.92 -4.93 19.73
N LEU A 749 -22.88 -4.39 19.00
CA LEU A 749 -24.30 -4.53 19.29
C LEU A 749 -24.90 -5.48 18.24
N PHE A 750 -25.53 -6.56 18.69
CA PHE A 750 -26.28 -7.49 17.85
C PHE A 750 -27.76 -7.44 18.22
N ILE A 751 -28.62 -7.34 17.22
CA ILE A 751 -30.08 -7.40 17.37
C ILE A 751 -30.56 -8.45 16.37
N GLY A 752 -31.18 -9.52 16.83
CA GLY A 752 -31.76 -10.58 16.01
C GLY A 752 -33.24 -10.76 16.30
N LYS A 753 -34.05 -10.93 15.26
CA LYS A 753 -35.50 -11.17 15.39
C LYS A 753 -35.95 -12.20 14.36
N PHE A 754 -36.75 -13.16 14.81
CA PHE A 754 -37.55 -13.99 13.94
C PHE A 754 -38.81 -13.21 13.53
N VAL A 755 -38.93 -12.94 12.23
CA VAL A 755 -40.18 -12.44 11.63
C VAL A 755 -41.18 -13.58 11.49
N ARG A 756 -40.68 -14.77 11.12
CA ARG A 756 -41.43 -16.02 11.08
C ARG A 756 -40.57 -17.12 11.66
N ASN A 757 -41.12 -17.93 12.56
CA ASN A 757 -40.45 -19.12 13.05
C ASN A 757 -41.45 -20.25 13.30
N ASN A 758 -41.47 -21.22 12.40
CA ASN A 758 -42.28 -22.43 12.48
C ASN A 758 -41.38 -23.68 12.59
N SER A 759 -40.09 -23.51 12.94
CA SER A 759 -39.22 -24.67 13.17
C SER A 759 -39.68 -25.42 14.41
N LYS A 760 -39.64 -26.75 14.35
CA LYS A 760 -39.92 -27.63 15.49
C LYS A 760 -38.69 -27.85 16.38
N ASN A 761 -37.51 -27.47 15.89
CA ASN A 761 -36.22 -27.64 16.56
C ASN A 761 -35.44 -26.31 16.57
N ASN A 762 -34.36 -26.29 17.36
CA ASN A 762 -33.53 -25.11 17.57
C ASN A 762 -32.45 -24.92 16.48
N THR A 763 -32.51 -25.70 15.40
CA THR A 763 -31.48 -25.72 14.34
C THR A 763 -31.21 -24.35 13.76
N TYR A 764 -32.24 -23.51 13.63
CA TYR A 764 -32.15 -22.18 13.03
C TYR A 764 -32.16 -21.05 14.05
N ASP A 765 -32.29 -21.34 15.34
CA ASP A 765 -32.41 -20.35 16.41
C ASP A 765 -31.16 -19.49 16.53
N PHE A 766 -31.31 -18.29 17.11
CA PHE A 766 -30.16 -17.47 17.43
C PHE A 766 -29.39 -18.11 18.58
N SER A 767 -28.13 -18.42 18.33
CA SER A 767 -27.23 -19.00 19.33
C SER A 767 -26.73 -17.94 20.32
N THR A 768 -26.60 -18.29 21.60
CA THR A 768 -26.01 -17.38 22.59
C THR A 768 -24.49 -17.43 22.57
N SER A 769 -23.92 -18.63 22.64
CA SER A 769 -22.47 -18.86 22.67
C SER A 769 -21.94 -19.90 21.67
N SER A 770 -22.81 -20.75 21.14
CA SER A 770 -22.44 -21.90 20.30
C SER A 770 -22.50 -21.56 18.81
N ILE A 771 -21.86 -22.34 17.94
CA ILE A 771 -22.01 -22.16 16.48
C ILE A 771 -23.23 -22.92 15.98
N SER A 772 -24.23 -22.21 15.46
CA SER A 772 -25.31 -22.81 14.66
C SER A 772 -24.85 -23.03 13.21
N ASP A 773 -24.22 -24.17 12.90
CA ASP A 773 -23.60 -24.43 11.58
C ASP A 773 -24.55 -25.05 10.54
N TYR A 774 -25.84 -24.72 10.57
CA TYR A 774 -26.84 -25.23 9.62
C TYR A 774 -26.59 -24.79 8.17
N THR A 775 -25.71 -23.83 7.90
CA THR A 775 -25.28 -23.45 6.54
C THR A 775 -24.05 -24.21 6.05
N TYR A 776 -23.44 -25.01 6.93
CA TYR A 776 -22.14 -25.67 6.74
C TYR A 776 -21.01 -24.75 6.30
N SER A 777 -21.09 -23.44 6.60
CA SER A 777 -20.13 -22.45 6.12
C SER A 777 -18.92 -22.26 7.04
N SER A 778 -18.94 -22.80 8.25
CA SER A 778 -17.90 -22.59 9.25
C SER A 778 -16.77 -23.62 9.10
N ASN A 779 -15.52 -23.22 9.31
CA ASN A 779 -14.36 -24.10 9.31
C ASN A 779 -14.17 -24.75 10.70
N LEU A 780 -15.15 -25.56 11.11
CA LEU A 780 -15.14 -26.28 12.38
C LEU A 780 -14.30 -27.56 12.29
N LEU A 781 -13.47 -27.81 13.30
CA LEU A 781 -12.64 -29.02 13.39
C LEU A 781 -13.46 -30.27 13.74
N GLY A 782 -14.43 -30.13 14.65
CA GLY A 782 -15.42 -31.14 15.02
C GLY A 782 -16.82 -30.54 15.04
N ARG A 783 -17.57 -30.70 13.93
CA ARG A 783 -18.89 -30.05 13.73
C ARG A 783 -20.00 -30.61 14.64
N SER A 784 -19.94 -31.89 14.97
CA SER A 784 -20.95 -32.58 15.78
C SER A 784 -20.47 -32.83 17.22
N GLU A 785 -19.34 -32.25 17.61
CA GLU A 785 -18.78 -32.43 18.96
C GLU A 785 -19.44 -31.48 19.96
N ASN A 786 -20.03 -32.05 21.02
CA ASN A 786 -20.66 -31.30 22.11
C ASN A 786 -19.77 -31.20 23.36
N GLU A 787 -18.76 -32.08 23.47
CA GLU A 787 -17.82 -32.18 24.59
C GLU A 787 -16.36 -32.30 24.11
N GLY A 788 -15.42 -32.25 25.06
CA GLY A 788 -13.98 -32.33 24.78
C GLY A 788 -13.39 -31.07 24.15
N PHE A 789 -12.16 -31.20 23.65
CA PHE A 789 -11.37 -30.06 23.14
C PHE A 789 -12.02 -29.38 21.93
N PHE A 790 -12.55 -30.14 20.97
CA PHE A 790 -13.12 -29.56 19.74
C PHE A 790 -14.39 -28.74 20.00
N ALA A 791 -15.18 -29.10 21.02
CA ALA A 791 -16.35 -28.33 21.44
C ALA A 791 -16.00 -26.97 22.07
N GLN A 792 -14.73 -26.71 22.39
CA GLN A 792 -14.25 -25.43 22.91
C GLN A 792 -13.94 -24.40 21.81
N GLN A 793 -14.01 -24.80 20.53
CA GLN A 793 -13.83 -23.88 19.42
C GLN A 793 -14.95 -22.82 19.43
N TYR A 794 -14.56 -21.55 19.33
CA TYR A 794 -15.45 -20.40 19.36
C TYR A 794 -15.36 -19.61 18.06
N PHE A 795 -16.53 -19.26 17.53
CA PHE A 795 -16.69 -18.28 16.47
C PHE A 795 -17.69 -17.22 16.94
N LYS A 796 -17.30 -15.96 16.80
CA LYS A 796 -18.17 -14.83 17.13
C LYS A 796 -19.32 -14.74 16.12
N ASN A 797 -20.47 -15.32 16.46
CA ASN A 797 -21.71 -15.26 15.70
C ASN A 797 -22.91 -14.94 16.63
N ASP A 798 -24.05 -14.52 16.06
CA ASP A 798 -25.29 -14.21 16.80
C ASP A 798 -25.04 -13.39 18.08
N ALA A 799 -25.43 -13.87 19.27
CA ALA A 799 -25.28 -13.11 20.50
C ALA A 799 -23.81 -12.95 20.95
N GLY A 800 -22.95 -13.88 20.55
CA GLY A 800 -21.49 -13.75 20.68
C GLY A 800 -20.92 -13.89 22.09
N PHE A 801 -21.61 -14.57 23.02
CA PHE A 801 -21.10 -14.90 24.36
C PHE A 801 -19.97 -15.92 24.30
N LYS A 802 -18.99 -15.85 25.20
CA LYS A 802 -17.81 -16.76 25.19
C LYS A 802 -18.10 -17.97 26.07
N SER A 803 -18.83 -17.75 27.16
CA SER A 803 -19.36 -18.78 28.04
C SER A 803 -20.67 -19.38 27.56
N LYS A 804 -20.89 -20.67 27.81
CA LYS A 804 -22.22 -21.30 27.73
C LYS A 804 -23.10 -20.74 28.85
N ILE A 805 -24.20 -20.09 28.50
CA ILE A 805 -25.19 -19.53 29.45
C ILE A 805 -26.62 -19.96 29.07
N ASN A 806 -27.58 -19.79 29.98
CA ASN A 806 -28.99 -20.05 29.70
C ASN A 806 -29.75 -18.76 29.33
N PRO A 807 -30.66 -18.80 28.35
CA PRO A 807 -30.89 -19.93 27.44
C PRO A 807 -29.75 -20.08 26.43
N SER A 808 -29.48 -21.30 25.94
CA SER A 808 -28.44 -21.51 24.90
C SER A 808 -28.85 -21.02 23.50
N PHE A 809 -30.16 -20.90 23.28
CA PHE A 809 -30.77 -20.49 22.02
C PHE A 809 -31.95 -19.55 22.26
N SER A 810 -32.20 -18.66 21.30
CA SER A 810 -33.38 -17.80 21.25
C SER A 810 -34.14 -17.99 19.93
N ASN A 811 -35.42 -18.35 20.03
CA ASN A 811 -36.30 -18.66 18.90
C ASN A 811 -37.28 -17.52 18.54
N ASP A 812 -37.19 -16.39 19.24
CA ASP A 812 -37.97 -15.18 18.98
C ASP A 812 -37.06 -13.97 18.71
N TYR A 813 -36.46 -13.38 19.75
CA TYR A 813 -35.52 -12.28 19.57
C TYR A 813 -34.38 -12.28 20.58
N VAL A 814 -33.24 -11.75 20.14
CA VAL A 814 -32.04 -11.56 20.94
C VAL A 814 -31.48 -10.16 20.73
N VAL A 815 -31.05 -9.54 21.82
CA VAL A 815 -30.23 -8.32 21.79
C VAL A 815 -29.00 -8.60 22.61
N SER A 816 -27.81 -8.38 22.06
CA SER A 816 -26.57 -8.52 22.82
C SER A 816 -25.59 -7.39 22.57
N LEU A 817 -24.85 -7.06 23.63
CA LEU A 817 -23.74 -6.14 23.64
C LEU A 817 -22.50 -6.93 24.02
N ASN A 818 -21.49 -6.93 23.16
CA ASN A 818 -20.17 -7.48 23.45
C ASN A 818 -19.17 -6.33 23.47
N SER A 819 -18.40 -6.18 24.54
CA SER A 819 -17.39 -5.12 24.68
C SER A 819 -16.06 -5.69 25.09
N GLY A 820 -14.99 -5.00 24.76
CA GLY A 820 -13.63 -5.38 25.10
C GLY A 820 -12.69 -4.19 25.20
N ILE A 821 -11.75 -4.26 26.14
CA ILE A 821 -10.75 -3.23 26.37
C ILE A 821 -9.36 -3.84 26.57
N THR A 822 -8.33 -3.26 25.94
CA THR A 822 -6.95 -3.64 26.21
C THR A 822 -6.56 -3.28 27.63
N ILE A 823 -6.17 -4.30 28.40
CA ILE A 823 -5.54 -4.13 29.71
C ILE A 823 -4.03 -3.94 29.49
N TRP A 824 -3.40 -4.87 28.77
CA TRP A 824 -1.97 -4.84 28.47
C TRP A 824 -1.63 -5.61 27.19
N LYS A 825 -1.09 -4.92 26.17
CA LYS A 825 -0.69 -5.51 24.88
C LYS A 825 -1.77 -6.42 24.29
N TRP A 826 -1.56 -7.73 24.33
CA TRP A 826 -2.44 -8.78 23.78
C TRP A 826 -3.50 -9.25 24.77
N PHE A 827 -3.47 -8.79 26.02
CA PHE A 827 -4.46 -9.10 27.05
C PHE A 827 -5.58 -8.06 27.06
N GLU A 828 -6.79 -8.55 26.89
CA GLU A 828 -8.02 -7.76 26.87
C GLU A 828 -8.97 -8.26 27.96
N GLY A 829 -9.67 -7.34 28.61
CA GLY A 829 -10.87 -7.68 29.39
C GLY A 829 -12.08 -7.63 28.46
N TYR A 830 -13.02 -8.55 28.60
CA TYR A 830 -14.27 -8.52 27.85
C TYR A 830 -15.48 -8.54 28.79
N LEU A 831 -16.57 -7.92 28.34
CA LEU A 831 -17.88 -7.93 28.99
C LEU A 831 -18.95 -8.11 27.92
N ASP A 832 -19.78 -9.13 28.11
CA ASP A 832 -20.95 -9.43 27.31
C ASP A 832 -22.21 -9.27 28.16
N TYR A 833 -23.26 -8.71 27.56
CA TYR A 833 -24.59 -8.60 28.15
C TYR A 833 -25.64 -8.89 27.08
N GLY A 834 -26.73 -9.54 27.45
CA GLY A 834 -27.71 -10.03 26.49
C GLY A 834 -29.11 -10.17 27.06
N ILE A 835 -30.08 -9.98 26.18
CA ILE A 835 -31.51 -10.16 26.40
C ILE A 835 -31.98 -11.22 25.43
N PHE A 836 -32.68 -12.23 25.93
CA PHE A 836 -33.09 -13.41 25.19
C PHE A 836 -34.58 -13.66 25.40
N LYS A 837 -35.31 -13.83 24.29
CA LYS A 837 -36.72 -14.20 24.31
C LYS A 837 -36.94 -15.50 23.56
N ASN A 838 -37.68 -16.40 24.19
CA ASN A 838 -38.27 -17.58 23.57
C ASN A 838 -39.80 -17.45 23.56
N LYS A 839 -40.45 -18.04 22.56
CA LYS A 839 -41.90 -18.14 22.47
C LYS A 839 -42.45 -18.89 23.69
N GLY A 840 -43.49 -18.36 24.32
CA GLY A 840 -44.11 -18.95 25.51
C GLY A 840 -43.31 -18.78 26.81
N GLU A 841 -42.06 -18.32 26.78
CA GLU A 841 -41.23 -18.09 27.97
C GLU A 841 -41.16 -16.61 28.36
N LYS A 842 -40.87 -16.31 29.63
CA LYS A 842 -40.54 -14.95 30.08
C LYS A 842 -39.19 -14.50 29.47
N LEU A 843 -39.02 -13.19 29.36
CA LEU A 843 -37.76 -12.58 28.91
C LEU A 843 -36.65 -12.91 29.91
N LYS A 844 -35.50 -13.36 29.41
CA LYS A 844 -34.31 -13.69 30.21
C LYS A 844 -33.16 -12.75 29.85
N THR A 845 -32.27 -12.52 30.79
CA THR A 845 -31.05 -11.74 30.61
C THR A 845 -29.84 -12.55 31.03
N GLY A 846 -28.69 -12.28 30.43
CA GLY A 846 -27.43 -12.93 30.80
C GLY A 846 -26.24 -12.01 30.63
N TYR A 847 -25.17 -12.28 31.36
CA TYR A 847 -23.89 -11.58 31.24
C TYR A 847 -22.73 -12.57 31.32
N ASP A 848 -21.59 -12.20 30.75
CA ASP A 848 -20.36 -12.98 30.73
C ASP A 848 -19.15 -12.04 30.71
N THR A 849 -18.17 -12.28 31.57
CA THR A 849 -16.98 -11.44 31.68
C THR A 849 -15.74 -12.29 31.94
N GLY A 850 -14.61 -11.85 31.40
CA GLY A 850 -13.35 -12.59 31.53
C GLY A 850 -12.19 -11.91 30.82
N LEU A 851 -11.14 -12.69 30.61
CA LEU A 851 -9.93 -12.25 29.92
C LEU A 851 -9.84 -12.90 28.54
N LYS A 852 -9.36 -12.14 27.55
CA LYS A 852 -9.04 -12.61 26.21
C LYS A 852 -7.54 -12.42 25.98
N LEU A 853 -6.87 -13.47 25.51
CA LEU A 853 -5.53 -13.38 24.94
C LEU A 853 -5.64 -13.35 23.41
N ASN A 854 -5.26 -12.22 22.83
CA ASN A 854 -5.36 -11.92 21.42
C ASN A 854 -3.98 -12.02 20.75
N ILE A 855 -3.58 -13.24 20.37
CA ILE A 855 -2.26 -13.49 19.76
C ILE A 855 -2.28 -12.97 18.31
N ILE A 856 -3.31 -13.36 17.55
CA ILE A 856 -3.57 -12.87 16.19
C ILE A 856 -5.08 -12.65 16.05
N GLU A 857 -5.52 -11.40 16.00
CA GLU A 857 -6.95 -11.02 16.02
C GLU A 857 -7.77 -11.74 14.95
N ASN A 858 -8.83 -12.43 15.37
CA ASN A 858 -9.73 -13.30 14.59
C ASN A 858 -9.11 -14.60 14.03
N TYR A 859 -7.84 -14.90 14.30
CA TYR A 859 -7.15 -16.10 13.79
C TYR A 859 -6.68 -17.02 14.90
N LEU A 860 -6.16 -16.45 15.99
CA LEU A 860 -5.67 -17.17 17.15
C LEU A 860 -5.98 -16.37 18.41
N GLU A 861 -7.05 -16.76 19.09
CA GLU A 861 -7.53 -16.09 20.30
C GLU A 861 -7.88 -17.13 21.35
N LEU A 862 -7.58 -16.83 22.62
CA LEU A 862 -7.99 -17.64 23.77
C LEU A 862 -8.88 -16.79 24.69
N TYR A 863 -9.92 -17.41 25.22
CA TYR A 863 -10.88 -16.79 26.12
C TYR A 863 -10.89 -17.53 27.45
N PHE A 864 -10.74 -16.77 28.52
CA PHE A 864 -10.66 -17.22 29.92
C PHE A 864 -11.83 -16.60 30.70
N PRO A 865 -13.00 -17.26 30.72
CA PRO A 865 -14.17 -16.75 31.41
C PRO A 865 -13.98 -16.70 32.93
N ILE A 866 -14.40 -15.62 33.57
CA ILE A 866 -14.26 -15.46 35.04
C ILE A 866 -15.61 -15.63 35.73
N LEU A 867 -16.62 -14.91 35.23
CA LEU A 867 -17.96 -14.85 35.82
C LEU A 867 -18.99 -14.81 34.69
N ASN A 868 -20.09 -15.55 34.85
CA ASN A 868 -21.27 -15.40 34.03
C ASN A 868 -22.54 -15.34 34.89
N SER A 869 -23.71 -15.21 34.25
CA SER A 869 -25.00 -15.13 34.94
C SER A 869 -25.40 -16.38 35.74
N GLU A 870 -24.76 -17.52 35.49
CA GLU A 870 -25.08 -18.79 36.16
C GLU A 870 -24.14 -19.05 37.33
N ASN A 871 -22.83 -18.82 37.15
CA ASN A 871 -21.79 -19.28 38.07
C ASN A 871 -20.57 -18.35 38.08
N TYR A 872 -19.84 -18.39 39.20
CA TYR A 872 -18.45 -17.95 39.25
C TYR A 872 -17.54 -19.07 38.71
N ILE A 873 -17.10 -18.91 37.46
CA ILE A 873 -16.52 -20.00 36.64
C ILE A 873 -15.18 -20.48 37.20
N LEU A 874 -14.43 -19.59 37.86
CA LEU A 874 -13.15 -19.93 38.49
C LEU A 874 -13.27 -20.96 39.62
N ASN A 875 -14.44 -21.07 40.27
CA ASN A 875 -14.68 -22.09 41.31
C ASN A 875 -15.06 -23.46 40.73
N SER A 876 -15.11 -23.62 39.41
CA SER A 876 -15.43 -24.91 38.80
C SER A 876 -14.25 -25.88 38.89
N ASN A 877 -14.50 -27.10 39.39
CA ASN A 877 -13.49 -28.18 39.48
C ASN A 877 -12.83 -28.54 38.13
N ASN A 878 -13.40 -28.09 37.01
CA ASN A 878 -12.92 -28.34 35.64
C ASN A 878 -12.85 -27.04 34.82
N TYR A 879 -12.26 -25.97 35.37
CA TYR A 879 -12.13 -24.67 34.70
C TYR A 879 -11.59 -24.75 33.26
N SER A 880 -10.65 -25.66 33.00
CA SER A 880 -10.07 -25.90 31.67
C SER A 880 -11.12 -26.20 30.60
N LYS A 881 -12.26 -26.81 30.95
CA LYS A 881 -13.37 -27.09 30.02
C LYS A 881 -14.11 -25.82 29.57
N ASN A 882 -14.03 -24.74 30.34
CA ASN A 882 -14.69 -23.46 30.05
C ASN A 882 -13.84 -22.52 29.18
N ILE A 883 -12.54 -22.79 29.04
CA ILE A 883 -11.65 -22.05 28.14
C ILE A 883 -12.12 -22.27 26.70
N ARG A 884 -12.19 -21.19 25.91
CA ARG A 884 -12.54 -21.24 24.49
C ARG A 884 -11.39 -20.76 23.62
N PHE A 885 -11.37 -21.21 22.38
CA PHE A 885 -10.36 -20.75 21.41
C PHE A 885 -10.95 -20.48 20.04
N THR A 886 -10.40 -19.48 19.35
CA THR A 886 -10.60 -19.28 17.91
C THR A 886 -9.31 -19.68 17.21
N ILE A 887 -9.40 -20.62 16.27
CA ILE A 887 -8.28 -21.01 15.40
C ILE A 887 -8.73 -21.09 13.95
N VAL A 888 -7.97 -20.47 13.05
CA VAL A 888 -8.18 -20.52 11.60
C VAL A 888 -6.96 -21.17 10.95
N LEU A 889 -7.11 -22.40 10.46
CA LEU A 889 -6.03 -23.19 9.84
C LEU A 889 -5.99 -23.11 8.31
N ASP A 890 -6.95 -22.42 7.70
CA ASP A 890 -7.00 -22.31 6.24
C ASP A 890 -5.88 -21.38 5.72
N PRO A 891 -4.91 -21.92 4.95
CA PRO A 891 -3.79 -21.13 4.45
C PRO A 891 -4.24 -19.93 3.61
N GLU A 892 -5.34 -20.05 2.85
CA GLU A 892 -5.83 -18.92 2.05
C GLU A 892 -6.34 -17.78 2.93
N ASN A 893 -7.03 -18.10 4.03
CA ASN A 893 -7.45 -17.10 5.00
C ASN A 893 -6.26 -16.45 5.74
N LEU A 894 -5.21 -17.21 6.03
CA LEU A 894 -3.97 -16.70 6.64
C LEU A 894 -3.22 -15.75 5.71
N THR A 895 -3.27 -15.93 4.39
CA THR A 895 -2.63 -14.98 3.45
C THR A 895 -3.19 -13.56 3.55
N ASN A 896 -4.43 -13.38 4.02
CA ASN A 896 -5.03 -12.06 4.23
C ASN A 896 -4.35 -11.25 5.35
N LEU A 897 -3.60 -11.90 6.25
CA LEU A 897 -2.79 -11.21 7.27
C LEU A 897 -1.69 -10.37 6.62
N PHE A 898 -1.14 -10.83 5.51
CA PHE A 898 -0.04 -10.17 4.81
C PHE A 898 -0.54 -9.07 3.86
N THR A 899 -1.77 -9.17 3.35
CA THR A 899 -2.25 -8.25 2.30
C THR A 899 -2.69 -6.88 2.81
N ARG A 900 -3.28 -6.76 4.01
CA ARG A 900 -3.89 -5.50 4.49
C ARG A 900 -2.92 -4.34 4.75
N ARG A 901 -1.65 -4.63 5.03
CA ARG A 901 -0.62 -3.61 5.24
C ARG A 901 0.16 -3.32 3.94
N TRP A 902 0.19 -4.28 3.02
CA TRP A 902 0.99 -4.23 1.80
C TRP A 902 0.21 -3.65 0.61
N PHE A 903 -1.12 -3.81 0.58
CA PHE A 903 -2.04 -3.32 -0.46
C PHE A 903 -3.19 -2.52 0.15
#